data_AF-A0A1U7ZFA0-F1
#
_entry.id   AF-A0A1U7ZFA0-F1
#
_cell.length_a   1.000
_cell.length_b   1.000
_cell.length_c   1.000
_cell.angle_alpha   90.00
_cell.angle_beta   90.00
_cell.angle_gamma   90.00
#
_symmetry.space_group_name_H-M   'P 1'
#
loop_
_entity.id
_entity.type
_entity.pdbx_description
1 polymer ?
#
loop_
_entity_poly.entity_id
_entity_poly.type
_entity_poly.pdbx_seq_one_letter_code
_entity_poly.pdbx_strand_id
1 'polypeptide(L)'
;MIFINNKVQYYQIGIFPGLPSEFRTPIFISSKYAMAHVASSHLTMASVHNKGNRSVDLSQTKPGCQDNCGNISIPYPFGIGDDPNCFMDYDFKLICNTSSDNPVLQTQDGQPVLNISLQGQLTTSIHVAVQCQVGDSKLWNSSNTKLQLQKAYRVSNIRNIFMSVGCEMNGNLYDYMGRVRYISCDSLCLEDTQITGLPCAGLGCCQSSIPKDLSSFWVYIGNYYSFTYNGNASKCAHSVLSEQEWLSSHVFDLWTLRNNLDYLQKNRLKNLLILDWAIRNKTSCVEAQRVAADYACGSNTHCTNSTNGPGYLCHCMQGYDGNPYLPSGCQVLDWSTVNKTCEKGSTNYACGENTYCSYSKDSPGFLCHCIEGHHGDPYLPEGCQAAESTSLETKPGCQNKCGNVSIPYPFGLDGDDPTCFRDEFKLFCNTATDPPRLLMDGFLVMDISLQGQLIILSPWASIYCYTGDNQSYLYNTFIQLPNVYRFSYTRNQFTAVGCNTLGLFSDYNSSKFSLECLSSCPYDAVLTGRPRHGIGFCQIAIPKDLPAFTLRVGESAKTTNKSNSWKISRCGLAFLSDQMWFTSNASSRWNSRNDADGIVNTGIKTSVVLDWAIREKNCKEAQRANDYACGKNTNCTDSTNDPGYNCHCLNGYHGIPYLPMDAKNSYGDGRKDGQGCIAKSKAFSVIKSRKWEREVCVLRPLEISSGKDVARHRQRTDFAL
;
A
#
# COMPACT_ATOMS: atom_id res chain seq x y z
N MET A 1 -11.94 -29.09 12.57
CA MET A 1 -12.86 -30.23 12.80
C MET A 1 -12.96 -30.46 14.30
N ILE A 2 -14.17 -30.36 14.86
CA ILE A 2 -14.83 -31.25 15.85
C ILE A 2 -16.27 -30.74 15.88
N PHE A 3 -17.20 -31.54 15.38
CA PHE A 3 -18.63 -31.35 15.58
C PHE A 3 -19.04 -32.09 16.86
N ILE A 4 -19.94 -31.50 17.66
CA ILE A 4 -21.08 -32.14 18.36
C ILE A 4 -21.77 -31.05 19.20
N ASN A 5 -22.93 -30.58 18.74
CA ASN A 5 -24.20 -30.53 19.49
C ASN A 5 -25.25 -29.70 18.73
N ASN A 6 -26.22 -30.43 18.16
CA ASN A 6 -27.35 -29.93 17.39
C ASN A 6 -28.28 -29.00 18.22
N LYS A 7 -28.03 -27.69 18.20
CA LYS A 7 -29.05 -26.67 18.52
C LYS A 7 -28.97 -25.54 17.49
N VAL A 8 -30.06 -25.35 16.75
CA VAL A 8 -30.28 -24.16 15.92
C VAL A 8 -30.55 -22.98 16.85
N GLN A 9 -29.70 -21.97 16.87
CA GLN A 9 -29.98 -20.68 17.50
C GLN A 9 -30.29 -19.65 16.42
N TYR A 10 -31.44 -18.99 16.54
CA TYR A 10 -31.81 -17.84 15.72
C TYR A 10 -31.16 -16.58 16.32
N TYR A 11 -30.38 -15.84 15.53
CA TYR A 11 -29.88 -14.52 15.92
C TYR A 11 -30.79 -13.44 15.35
N GLN A 12 -31.40 -12.65 16.24
CA GLN A 12 -32.15 -11.45 15.88
C GLN A 12 -31.17 -10.27 15.79
N ILE A 13 -30.91 -9.76 14.59
CA ILE A 13 -30.13 -8.54 14.41
C ILE A 13 -31.09 -7.35 14.61
N GLY A 14 -30.79 -6.51 15.61
CA GLY A 14 -31.53 -5.29 15.90
C GLY A 14 -31.43 -4.28 14.75
N ILE A 15 -32.57 -3.71 14.37
CA ILE A 15 -32.71 -2.72 13.30
C ILE A 15 -32.49 -1.31 13.89
N PHE A 16 -31.61 -0.51 13.28
CA PHE A 16 -31.47 0.92 13.57
C PHE A 16 -32.74 1.70 13.16
N PRO A 17 -33.30 2.58 14.00
CA PRO A 17 -34.50 3.35 13.65
C PRO A 17 -34.14 4.55 12.76
N GLY A 18 -34.53 4.51 11.48
CA GLY A 18 -34.33 5.66 10.58
C GLY A 18 -34.72 5.51 9.11
N LEU A 19 -35.49 4.48 8.70
CA LEU A 19 -35.87 4.27 7.29
C LEU A 19 -37.40 4.32 7.07
N PRO A 20 -37.90 5.03 6.03
CA PRO A 20 -39.31 5.04 5.64
C PRO A 20 -39.85 3.66 5.24
N SER A 21 -41.17 3.49 5.36
CA SER A 21 -41.90 2.21 5.38
C SER A 21 -41.97 1.39 4.07
N GLU A 22 -41.18 1.71 3.04
CA GLU A 22 -41.28 1.06 1.71
C GLU A 22 -40.21 0.00 1.41
N PHE A 23 -39.28 -0.28 2.34
CA PHE A 23 -38.25 -1.32 2.18
C PHE A 23 -38.26 -2.37 3.32
N ARG A 24 -39.41 -2.99 3.60
CA ARG A 24 -39.49 -4.16 4.51
C ARG A 24 -39.84 -5.44 3.73
N THR A 25 -38.82 -6.22 3.34
CA THR A 25 -38.98 -7.65 3.04
C THR A 25 -37.99 -8.45 3.89
N PRO A 26 -38.44 -9.42 4.71
CA PRO A 26 -37.54 -10.26 5.49
C PRO A 26 -36.88 -11.34 4.61
N ILE A 27 -35.56 -11.42 4.63
CA ILE A 27 -34.78 -12.50 4.01
C ILE A 27 -34.59 -13.61 5.05
N PHE A 28 -35.12 -14.80 4.79
CA PHE A 28 -34.84 -16.02 5.55
C PHE A 28 -33.84 -16.89 4.77
N ILE A 29 -32.69 -17.22 5.37
CA ILE A 29 -31.74 -18.19 4.80
C ILE A 29 -31.71 -19.42 5.71
N SER A 30 -32.14 -20.57 5.20
CA SER A 30 -32.02 -21.87 5.88
C SER A 30 -30.70 -22.54 5.51
N SER A 31 -29.97 -23.08 6.49
CA SER A 31 -28.72 -23.81 6.28
C SER A 31 -28.98 -25.24 5.75
N LYS A 32 -29.06 -25.39 4.43
CA LYS A 32 -28.78 -26.62 3.65
C LYS A 32 -28.77 -26.19 2.19
N TYR A 33 -27.73 -26.58 1.44
CA TYR A 33 -27.32 -26.10 0.10
C TYR A 33 -26.37 -24.89 0.10
N ALA A 34 -25.11 -25.13 0.48
CA ALA A 34 -23.98 -24.32 0.07
C ALA A 34 -22.92 -25.23 -0.56
N MET A 35 -23.15 -25.62 -1.82
CA MET A 35 -22.12 -26.07 -2.76
C MET A 35 -22.64 -25.83 -4.19
N ALA A 36 -21.76 -25.24 -5.00
CA ALA A 36 -21.89 -24.90 -6.42
C ALA A 36 -22.69 -23.64 -6.78
N HIS A 37 -22.05 -22.82 -7.64
CA HIS A 37 -22.52 -21.58 -8.28
C HIS A 37 -22.43 -20.27 -7.48
N VAL A 38 -21.21 -19.77 -7.28
CA VAL A 38 -20.97 -18.32 -7.31
C VAL A 38 -20.85 -17.95 -8.78
N ALA A 39 -21.98 -17.60 -9.39
CA ALA A 39 -22.00 -16.94 -10.69
C ALA A 39 -21.43 -15.53 -10.52
N SER A 40 -20.53 -15.18 -11.44
CA SER A 40 -19.96 -13.86 -11.65
C SER A 40 -21.03 -12.78 -11.55
N SER A 41 -21.05 -12.05 -10.43
CA SER A 41 -21.82 -10.82 -10.31
C SER A 41 -20.95 -9.72 -10.90
N HIS A 42 -20.99 -9.58 -12.22
CA HIS A 42 -20.59 -8.33 -12.85
C HIS A 42 -21.44 -7.22 -12.21
N LEU A 43 -20.81 -6.37 -11.39
CA LEU A 43 -21.28 -5.01 -11.19
C LEU A 43 -21.12 -4.30 -12.52
N THR A 44 -22.11 -4.48 -13.40
CA THR A 44 -22.40 -3.48 -14.41
C THR A 44 -22.73 -2.21 -13.64
N MET A 45 -21.95 -1.14 -13.84
CA MET A 45 -22.50 0.19 -13.61
C MET A 45 -23.69 0.30 -14.55
N ALA A 46 -24.89 0.04 -14.03
CA ALA A 46 -26.10 0.48 -14.68
C ALA A 46 -26.02 2.01 -14.69
N SER A 47 -25.72 2.55 -15.87
CA SER A 47 -26.00 3.94 -16.18
C SER A 47 -27.44 4.20 -15.75
N VAL A 48 -27.64 5.06 -14.75
CA VAL A 48 -28.95 5.67 -14.51
C VAL A 48 -29.22 6.51 -15.74
N HIS A 49 -29.90 5.93 -16.73
CA HIS A 49 -30.48 6.67 -17.83
C HIS A 49 -31.54 7.59 -17.24
N ASN A 50 -31.13 8.82 -16.92
CA ASN A 50 -32.04 9.96 -16.99
C ASN A 50 -32.57 9.97 -18.43
N LYS A 51 -33.84 9.59 -18.60
CA LYS A 51 -34.56 9.74 -19.87
C LYS A 51 -34.63 11.23 -20.18
N GLY A 52 -33.69 11.71 -20.99
CA GLY A 52 -33.65 13.11 -21.40
C GLY A 52 -32.29 13.59 -21.93
N ASN A 53 -31.61 12.83 -22.79
CA ASN A 53 -30.71 13.38 -23.81
C ASN A 53 -30.40 12.30 -24.86
N ARG A 54 -30.65 12.58 -26.14
CA ARG A 54 -30.21 11.73 -27.26
C ARG A 54 -28.69 11.81 -27.34
N SER A 55 -27.98 10.83 -26.79
CA SER A 55 -26.58 10.58 -27.18
C SER A 55 -26.59 10.16 -28.64
N VAL A 56 -25.99 10.96 -29.52
CA VAL A 56 -25.67 10.50 -30.87
C VAL A 56 -24.61 9.42 -30.72
N ASP A 57 -24.95 8.17 -31.00
CA ASP A 57 -24.00 7.06 -30.98
C ASP A 57 -23.09 7.19 -32.20
N LEU A 58 -21.95 7.87 -32.01
CA LEU A 58 -20.95 8.07 -33.05
C LEU A 58 -20.28 6.74 -33.34
N SER A 59 -20.45 6.23 -34.57
CA SER A 59 -19.82 4.97 -34.99
C SER A 59 -18.30 5.02 -34.77
N GLN A 60 -17.81 4.03 -34.01
CA GLN A 60 -16.38 3.89 -33.73
C GLN A 60 -15.65 3.05 -34.79
N THR A 61 -16.40 2.43 -35.70
CA THR A 61 -15.87 1.55 -36.75
C THR A 61 -15.73 2.32 -38.05
N LYS A 62 -14.75 1.97 -38.88
CA LYS A 62 -14.64 2.56 -40.21
C LYS A 62 -15.86 2.15 -41.08
N PRO A 63 -16.50 3.09 -41.80
CA PRO A 63 -17.68 2.77 -42.62
C PRO A 63 -17.41 1.66 -43.63
N GLY A 64 -18.31 0.68 -43.73
CA GLY A 64 -18.19 -0.48 -44.62
C GLY A 64 -17.42 -1.66 -44.04
N CYS A 65 -16.89 -1.54 -42.82
CA CYS A 65 -16.15 -2.60 -42.14
C CYS A 65 -16.98 -3.28 -41.04
N GLN A 66 -16.63 -4.52 -40.72
CA GLN A 66 -17.24 -5.26 -39.64
C GLN A 66 -16.97 -4.59 -38.29
N ASP A 67 -18.02 -4.32 -37.53
CA ASP A 67 -18.00 -3.51 -36.31
C ASP A 67 -17.95 -4.31 -35.01
N ASN A 68 -18.17 -5.62 -35.07
CA ASN A 68 -18.10 -6.50 -33.92
C ASN A 68 -17.64 -7.92 -34.27
N CYS A 69 -17.18 -8.65 -33.25
CA CYS A 69 -17.00 -10.09 -33.28
C CYS A 69 -17.55 -10.66 -31.97
N GLY A 70 -18.70 -11.33 -32.04
CA GLY A 70 -19.46 -11.69 -30.84
C GLY A 70 -19.89 -10.43 -30.08
N ASN A 71 -19.55 -10.34 -28.80
CA ASN A 71 -19.90 -9.20 -27.94
C ASN A 71 -18.85 -8.09 -27.90
N ILE A 72 -17.80 -8.17 -28.73
CA ILE A 72 -16.69 -7.23 -28.72
C ILE A 72 -16.82 -6.30 -29.91
N SER A 73 -17.00 -5.00 -29.63
CA SER A 73 -16.95 -3.94 -30.64
C SER A 73 -15.52 -3.70 -31.13
N ILE A 74 -15.38 -3.36 -32.41
CA ILE A 74 -14.09 -3.26 -33.11
C ILE A 74 -13.93 -1.83 -33.62
N PRO A 75 -13.33 -0.94 -32.81
CA PRO A 75 -13.13 0.44 -33.22
C PRO A 75 -11.92 0.54 -34.16
N TYR A 76 -11.97 1.46 -35.14
CA TYR A 76 -10.78 1.83 -35.92
C TYR A 76 -9.72 2.43 -34.97
N PRO A 77 -8.42 2.10 -35.02
CA PRO A 77 -7.66 1.56 -36.16
C PRO A 77 -7.72 0.04 -36.35
N PHE A 78 -8.41 -0.69 -35.47
CA PHE A 78 -8.57 -2.14 -35.58
C PHE A 78 -9.61 -2.51 -36.64
N GLY A 79 -9.43 -3.70 -37.24
CA GLY A 79 -10.38 -4.21 -38.23
C GLY A 79 -10.24 -5.70 -38.48
N ILE A 80 -11.30 -6.31 -39.02
CA ILE A 80 -11.33 -7.70 -39.48
C ILE A 80 -11.40 -7.72 -41.01
N GLY A 81 -10.84 -8.77 -41.60
CA GLY A 81 -11.00 -9.09 -43.01
C GLY A 81 -9.72 -8.90 -43.81
N ASP A 82 -9.82 -9.11 -45.12
CA ASP A 82 -8.70 -8.99 -46.04
C ASP A 82 -8.64 -7.64 -46.76
N ASP A 83 -9.67 -6.80 -46.61
CA ASP A 83 -9.64 -5.43 -47.11
C ASP A 83 -8.69 -4.57 -46.27
N PRO A 84 -7.55 -4.11 -46.83
CA PRO A 84 -6.59 -3.27 -46.11
C PRO A 84 -7.18 -1.90 -45.72
N ASN A 85 -8.34 -1.51 -46.26
CA ASN A 85 -9.00 -0.29 -45.83
C ASN A 85 -9.64 -0.42 -44.45
N CYS A 86 -9.90 -1.63 -43.94
CA CYS A 86 -10.63 -1.83 -42.69
C CYS A 86 -9.79 -1.75 -41.42
N PHE A 87 -8.48 -1.78 -41.54
CA PHE A 87 -7.54 -1.59 -40.43
C PHE A 87 -6.47 -0.58 -40.84
N MET A 88 -5.81 0.06 -39.88
CA MET A 88 -4.80 1.09 -40.19
C MET A 88 -3.47 0.52 -40.67
N ASP A 89 -3.05 -0.59 -40.06
CA ASP A 89 -1.81 -1.29 -40.36
C ASP A 89 -2.01 -2.78 -40.02
N TYR A 90 -1.17 -3.66 -40.56
CA TYR A 90 -1.22 -5.09 -40.28
C TYR A 90 -1.12 -5.42 -38.78
N ASP A 91 -0.42 -4.62 -37.99
CA ASP A 91 -0.38 -4.76 -36.53
C ASP A 91 -1.78 -4.62 -35.87
N PHE A 92 -2.74 -3.94 -36.53
CA PHE A 92 -4.12 -3.74 -36.06
C PHE A 92 -5.14 -4.69 -36.72
N LYS A 93 -4.69 -5.59 -37.60
CA LYS A 93 -5.56 -6.61 -38.20
C LYS A 93 -5.91 -7.67 -37.15
N LEU A 94 -7.21 -7.90 -36.98
CA LEU A 94 -7.76 -8.91 -36.08
C LEU A 94 -8.42 -10.05 -36.87
N ILE A 95 -8.56 -11.19 -36.21
CA ILE A 95 -9.20 -12.40 -36.73
C ILE A 95 -10.39 -12.73 -35.83
N CYS A 96 -11.58 -12.85 -36.43
CA CYS A 96 -12.76 -13.35 -35.74
C CYS A 96 -12.94 -14.83 -36.06
N ASN A 97 -12.62 -15.70 -35.10
CA ASN A 97 -12.81 -17.14 -35.26
C ASN A 97 -14.24 -17.53 -34.89
N THR A 98 -15.02 -17.93 -35.88
CA THR A 98 -16.43 -18.35 -35.74
C THR A 98 -16.61 -19.86 -35.71
N SER A 99 -15.54 -20.64 -35.48
CA SER A 99 -15.59 -22.11 -35.50
C SER A 99 -16.27 -22.73 -34.27
N SER A 100 -16.57 -21.93 -33.24
CA SER A 100 -17.35 -22.32 -32.06
C SER A 100 -18.61 -21.48 -31.94
N ASP A 101 -19.63 -21.98 -31.21
CA ASP A 101 -20.90 -21.27 -30.95
C ASP A 101 -20.70 -19.85 -30.37
N ASN A 102 -19.55 -19.60 -29.75
CA ASN A 102 -19.11 -18.27 -29.33
C ASN A 102 -17.95 -17.82 -30.23
N PRO A 103 -18.13 -16.78 -31.07
CA PRO A 103 -17.04 -16.19 -31.84
C PRO A 103 -15.93 -15.67 -30.92
N VAL A 104 -14.67 -15.93 -31.27
CA VAL A 104 -13.50 -15.48 -30.51
C VAL A 104 -12.68 -14.51 -31.35
N LEU A 105 -12.57 -13.27 -30.89
CA LEU A 105 -11.70 -12.26 -31.48
C LEU A 105 -10.25 -12.50 -31.04
N GLN A 106 -9.31 -12.47 -31.99
CA GLN A 106 -7.89 -12.72 -31.74
C GLN A 106 -7.02 -11.78 -32.58
N THR A 107 -5.80 -11.53 -32.13
CA THR A 107 -4.76 -10.91 -32.95
C THR A 107 -4.25 -11.91 -34.01
N GLN A 108 -3.42 -11.45 -34.95
CA GLN A 108 -2.83 -12.34 -35.96
C GLN A 108 -1.97 -13.47 -35.36
N ASP A 109 -1.39 -13.26 -34.18
CA ASP A 109 -0.57 -14.24 -33.47
C ASP A 109 -1.39 -15.19 -32.59
N GLY A 110 -2.73 -15.17 -32.72
CA GLY A 110 -3.65 -16.07 -32.01
C GLY A 110 -3.96 -15.66 -30.57
N GLN A 111 -3.51 -14.47 -30.15
CA GLN A 111 -3.74 -13.96 -28.79
C GLN A 111 -5.18 -13.43 -28.66
N PRO A 112 -6.01 -13.92 -27.71
CA PRO A 112 -7.42 -13.54 -27.60
C PRO A 112 -7.60 -12.07 -27.20
N VAL A 113 -8.51 -11.37 -27.85
CA VAL A 113 -8.89 -10.00 -27.53
C VAL A 113 -10.16 -10.03 -26.70
N LEU A 114 -10.14 -9.40 -25.53
CA LEU A 114 -11.28 -9.37 -24.60
C LEU A 114 -11.92 -7.99 -24.52
N ASN A 115 -11.15 -6.93 -24.73
CA ASN A 115 -11.63 -5.55 -24.77
C ASN A 115 -10.63 -4.67 -25.54
N ILE A 116 -11.13 -3.64 -26.23
CA ILE A 116 -10.35 -2.64 -26.95
C ILE A 116 -10.80 -1.26 -26.48
N SER A 117 -9.85 -0.42 -26.08
CA SER A 117 -10.07 0.96 -25.67
C SER A 117 -9.28 1.92 -26.57
N LEU A 118 -9.95 2.98 -27.03
CA LEU A 118 -9.35 4.06 -27.83
C LEU A 118 -8.36 4.94 -27.06
N GLN A 119 -8.32 4.80 -25.73
CA GLN A 119 -7.31 5.42 -24.88
C GLN A 119 -5.96 4.68 -24.93
N GLY A 120 -5.77 3.76 -25.88
CA GLY A 120 -4.51 3.07 -26.12
C GLY A 120 -4.37 1.76 -25.36
N GLN A 121 -5.46 1.11 -24.96
CA GLN A 121 -5.41 -0.15 -24.21
C GLN A 121 -6.13 -1.31 -24.93
N LEU A 122 -5.57 -2.51 -24.81
CA LEU A 122 -6.18 -3.76 -25.26
C LEU A 122 -6.07 -4.81 -24.14
N THR A 123 -7.20 -5.40 -23.74
CA THR A 123 -7.22 -6.46 -22.74
C THR A 123 -7.14 -7.82 -23.42
N THR A 124 -6.23 -8.67 -22.96
CA THR A 124 -6.02 -10.02 -23.46
C THR A 124 -5.88 -11.03 -22.32
N SER A 125 -5.74 -12.32 -22.64
CA SER A 125 -5.53 -13.38 -21.65
C SER A 125 -4.37 -14.29 -21.99
N ILE A 126 -3.44 -14.45 -21.04
CA ILE A 126 -2.25 -15.30 -21.18
C ILE A 126 -2.29 -16.47 -20.20
N HIS A 127 -1.45 -17.48 -20.43
CA HIS A 127 -1.28 -18.58 -19.49
C HIS A 127 -0.42 -18.19 -18.29
N VAL A 128 -0.75 -18.76 -17.14
CA VAL A 128 0.06 -18.67 -15.92
C VAL A 128 1.24 -19.65 -16.00
N ALA A 129 2.44 -19.21 -15.61
CA ALA A 129 3.56 -20.12 -15.45
C ALA A 129 3.37 -20.91 -14.13
N VAL A 130 3.56 -22.22 -14.20
CA VAL A 130 3.35 -23.13 -13.06
C VAL A 130 4.51 -24.10 -12.98
N GLN A 131 4.99 -24.33 -11.77
CA GLN A 131 5.97 -25.36 -11.50
C GLN A 131 5.54 -26.17 -10.29
N CYS A 132 5.47 -27.49 -10.44
CA CYS A 132 4.98 -28.40 -9.43
C CYS A 132 5.96 -29.54 -9.17
N GLN A 133 6.12 -29.91 -7.89
CA GLN A 133 6.83 -31.10 -7.48
C GLN A 133 5.92 -32.33 -7.68
N VAL A 134 6.45 -33.36 -8.33
CA VAL A 134 5.70 -34.59 -8.65
C VAL A 134 6.33 -35.79 -7.91
N GLY A 135 5.57 -36.35 -6.97
CA GLY A 135 6.00 -37.47 -6.12
C GLY A 135 6.99 -37.06 -5.02
N ASP A 136 7.54 -38.05 -4.32
CA ASP A 136 8.60 -37.84 -3.31
C ASP A 136 9.99 -37.64 -3.96
N SER A 137 10.09 -37.93 -5.27
CA SER A 137 11.26 -37.58 -6.07
C SER A 137 11.24 -36.08 -6.39
N LYS A 138 12.40 -35.42 -6.37
CA LYS A 138 12.57 -33.99 -6.70
C LYS A 138 12.35 -33.69 -8.20
N LEU A 139 11.43 -34.38 -8.85
CA LEU A 139 11.08 -34.16 -10.26
C LEU A 139 10.05 -33.02 -10.35
N TRP A 140 10.34 -32.03 -11.19
CA TRP A 140 9.51 -30.85 -11.37
C TRP A 140 8.81 -30.89 -12.72
N ASN A 141 7.48 -30.82 -12.72
CA ASN A 141 6.71 -30.56 -13.93
C ASN A 141 6.53 -29.04 -14.05
N SER A 142 6.94 -28.46 -15.18
CA SER A 142 6.92 -27.01 -15.39
C SER A 142 6.20 -26.63 -16.68
N SER A 143 5.39 -25.58 -16.60
CA SER A 143 4.76 -24.91 -17.72
C SER A 143 5.21 -23.46 -17.68
N ASN A 144 5.95 -23.02 -18.68
CA ASN A 144 6.44 -21.65 -18.80
C ASN A 144 5.51 -20.82 -19.69
N THR A 145 5.54 -19.50 -19.55
CA THR A 145 4.76 -18.58 -20.41
C THR A 145 5.70 -17.76 -21.27
N LYS A 146 5.50 -17.77 -22.59
CA LYS A 146 6.20 -16.89 -23.53
C LYS A 146 5.18 -16.12 -24.34
N LEU A 147 5.46 -14.85 -24.59
CA LEU A 147 4.65 -14.02 -25.47
C LEU A 147 5.56 -13.11 -26.29
N GLN A 148 5.28 -13.03 -27.58
CA GLN A 148 5.87 -12.09 -28.52
C GLN A 148 4.70 -11.29 -29.10
N LEU A 149 4.76 -9.97 -29.01
CA LEU A 149 3.71 -9.08 -29.49
C LEU A 149 4.07 -8.49 -30.85
N GLN A 150 3.04 -8.15 -31.65
CA GLN A 150 3.19 -7.29 -32.82
C GLN A 150 3.73 -5.90 -32.43
N LYS A 151 4.24 -5.17 -33.42
CA LYS A 151 5.01 -3.95 -33.17
C LYS A 151 4.14 -2.87 -32.51
N ALA A 152 2.84 -2.77 -32.79
CA ALA A 152 1.94 -1.80 -32.16
C ALA A 152 1.83 -1.94 -30.63
N TYR A 153 2.00 -3.13 -30.06
CA TYR A 153 1.65 -3.41 -28.65
C TYR A 153 2.86 -3.50 -27.72
N ARG A 154 2.67 -3.07 -26.47
CA ARG A 154 3.57 -3.30 -25.33
C ARG A 154 2.76 -3.79 -24.15
N VAL A 155 3.37 -4.57 -23.26
CA VAL A 155 2.73 -4.89 -21.98
C VAL A 155 2.66 -3.61 -21.14
N SER A 156 1.46 -3.26 -20.65
CA SER A 156 1.26 -2.03 -19.91
C SER A 156 2.03 -2.02 -18.59
N ASN A 157 3.03 -1.14 -18.46
CA ASN A 157 3.95 -1.11 -17.32
C ASN A 157 3.37 -0.49 -16.05
N ILE A 158 2.14 0.02 -16.13
CA ILE A 158 1.41 0.67 -15.04
C ILE A 158 0.12 -0.05 -14.67
N ARG A 159 -0.45 -0.86 -15.58
CA ARG A 159 -1.66 -1.65 -15.32
C ARG A 159 -1.35 -3.09 -14.93
N ASN A 160 -0.20 -3.62 -15.35
CA ASN A 160 0.22 -4.97 -14.99
C ASN A 160 1.32 -4.97 -13.92
N ILE A 161 1.34 -6.05 -13.14
CA ILE A 161 2.38 -6.36 -12.17
C ILE A 161 2.81 -7.82 -12.34
N PHE A 162 4.09 -8.10 -12.09
CA PHE A 162 4.59 -9.47 -12.02
C PHE A 162 4.42 -9.98 -10.59
N MET A 163 3.93 -11.20 -10.41
CA MET A 163 3.74 -11.80 -9.08
C MET A 163 4.11 -13.28 -9.10
N SER A 164 4.77 -13.74 -8.05
CA SER A 164 4.99 -15.15 -7.82
C SER A 164 4.36 -15.58 -6.50
N VAL A 165 3.70 -16.73 -6.49
CA VAL A 165 2.95 -17.26 -5.35
C VAL A 165 3.40 -18.70 -5.09
N GLY A 166 3.81 -19.00 -3.86
CA GLY A 166 4.35 -20.30 -3.47
C GLY A 166 5.47 -20.16 -2.43
N CYS A 167 6.02 -21.28 -1.99
CA CYS A 167 7.13 -21.33 -1.04
C CYS A 167 8.40 -21.82 -1.73
N GLU A 168 9.56 -21.32 -1.29
CA GLU A 168 10.89 -21.73 -1.77
C GLU A 168 11.06 -21.60 -3.28
N MET A 169 10.55 -20.49 -3.83
CA MET A 169 10.48 -20.31 -5.27
C MET A 169 11.03 -18.97 -5.76
N ASN A 170 11.71 -19.02 -6.92
CA ASN A 170 12.21 -17.86 -7.63
C ASN A 170 11.50 -17.71 -8.98
N GLY A 171 10.50 -16.83 -9.04
CA GLY A 171 9.85 -16.47 -10.30
C GLY A 171 10.63 -15.40 -11.05
N ASN A 172 10.74 -15.54 -12.36
CA ASN A 172 11.55 -14.67 -13.20
C ASN A 172 10.80 -14.21 -14.45
N LEU A 173 11.10 -12.99 -14.86
CA LEU A 173 10.76 -12.46 -16.17
C LEU A 173 12.05 -12.21 -16.95
N TYR A 174 12.20 -12.86 -18.10
CA TYR A 174 13.31 -12.69 -19.02
C TYR A 174 12.85 -12.04 -20.33
N ASP A 175 13.81 -11.60 -21.13
CA ASP A 175 13.61 -11.45 -22.56
C ASP A 175 13.17 -12.79 -23.19
N TYR A 176 12.58 -12.72 -24.38
CA TYR A 176 12.03 -13.87 -25.07
C TYR A 176 13.05 -15.02 -25.27
N MET A 177 14.33 -14.68 -25.43
CA MET A 177 15.43 -15.62 -25.62
C MET A 177 16.05 -16.14 -24.31
N GLY A 178 15.65 -15.63 -23.15
CA GLY A 178 16.18 -16.07 -21.85
C GLY A 178 17.61 -15.62 -21.55
N ARG A 179 18.10 -14.61 -22.25
CA ARG A 179 19.47 -14.08 -22.13
C ARG A 179 19.58 -12.98 -21.09
N VAL A 180 18.54 -12.17 -20.94
CA VAL A 180 18.50 -11.00 -20.05
C VAL A 180 17.34 -11.16 -19.08
N ARG A 181 17.65 -11.19 -17.78
CA ARG A 181 16.64 -11.20 -16.71
C ARG A 181 16.16 -9.77 -16.46
N TYR A 182 14.87 -9.52 -16.63
CA TYR A 182 14.24 -8.25 -16.28
C TYR A 182 13.83 -8.19 -14.81
N ILE A 183 13.25 -9.28 -14.30
CA ILE A 183 12.67 -9.35 -12.95
C ILE A 183 13.07 -10.68 -12.31
N SER A 184 13.32 -10.64 -11.01
CA SER A 184 13.35 -11.81 -10.13
C SER A 184 12.44 -11.51 -8.94
N CYS A 185 11.69 -12.52 -8.53
CA CYS A 185 10.66 -12.42 -7.50
C CYS A 185 10.77 -13.69 -6.64
N ASP A 186 11.33 -13.52 -5.46
CA ASP A 186 11.57 -14.59 -4.50
C ASP A 186 10.44 -14.66 -3.49
N SER A 187 9.95 -15.87 -3.25
CA SER A 187 8.90 -16.14 -2.27
C SER A 187 9.30 -17.28 -1.35
N LEU A 188 9.33 -17.01 -0.05
CA LEU A 188 9.75 -17.91 1.02
C LEU A 188 8.61 -18.12 2.02
N CYS A 189 8.69 -19.19 2.82
CA CYS A 189 7.68 -19.47 3.83
C CYS A 189 8.31 -19.90 5.16
N LEU A 190 7.73 -19.37 6.23
CA LEU A 190 7.94 -19.76 7.62
C LEU A 190 6.74 -20.59 8.10
N GLU A 191 6.82 -21.22 9.28
CA GLU A 191 5.80 -22.16 9.79
C GLU A 191 4.37 -21.61 9.84
N ASP A 192 4.20 -20.31 10.09
CA ASP A 192 2.92 -19.60 10.19
C ASP A 192 2.58 -18.77 8.94
N THR A 193 3.32 -18.92 7.84
CA THR A 193 3.12 -18.08 6.65
C THR A 193 1.73 -18.30 6.04
N GLN A 194 0.92 -17.25 6.09
CA GLN A 194 -0.33 -17.13 5.37
C GLN A 194 -0.33 -15.79 4.63
N ILE A 195 -0.78 -15.81 3.38
CA ILE A 195 -1.12 -14.58 2.68
C ILE A 195 -2.38 -14.05 3.36
N THR A 196 -2.27 -12.88 4.00
CA THR A 196 -3.39 -12.21 4.68
C THR A 196 -3.94 -11.02 3.88
N GLY A 197 -3.27 -10.65 2.78
CA GLY A 197 -3.65 -9.56 1.87
C GLY A 197 -2.52 -9.13 0.94
N LEU A 198 -2.75 -8.08 0.15
CA LEU A 198 -1.74 -7.35 -0.63
C LEU A 198 -1.33 -6.04 0.08
N PRO A 199 -0.13 -5.49 -0.18
CA PRO A 199 0.88 -5.94 -1.13
C PRO A 199 1.70 -7.14 -0.64
N CYS A 200 2.08 -8.01 -1.58
CA CYS A 200 2.87 -9.19 -1.24
C CYS A 200 4.37 -8.96 -1.35
N ALA A 201 5.09 -9.28 -0.29
CA ALA A 201 6.46 -8.79 -0.07
C ALA A 201 7.40 -9.89 0.43
N GLY A 202 7.53 -10.99 -0.32
CA GLY A 202 8.56 -12.03 -0.12
C GLY A 202 8.17 -13.20 0.79
N LEU A 203 7.08 -13.10 1.55
CA LEU A 203 6.56 -14.19 2.39
C LEU A 203 5.28 -14.77 1.76
N GLY A 204 5.34 -15.99 1.24
CA GLY A 204 4.25 -16.70 0.57
C GLY A 204 3.91 -16.21 -0.84
N CYS A 205 4.16 -14.94 -1.12
CA CYS A 205 4.26 -14.40 -2.47
C CYS A 205 5.23 -13.21 -2.54
N CYS A 206 5.52 -12.77 -3.74
CA CYS A 206 6.24 -11.54 -4.02
C CYS A 206 5.61 -10.88 -5.25
N GLN A 207 5.75 -9.57 -5.38
CA GLN A 207 5.30 -8.83 -6.56
C GLN A 207 6.41 -7.92 -7.08
N SER A 208 6.39 -7.51 -8.34
CA SER A 208 7.43 -6.69 -8.95
C SER A 208 6.91 -5.86 -10.11
N SER A 209 7.39 -4.61 -10.21
CA SER A 209 7.06 -3.72 -11.32
C SER A 209 7.75 -4.17 -12.60
N ILE A 210 7.06 -4.00 -13.74
CA ILE A 210 7.64 -4.36 -15.04
C ILE A 210 8.33 -3.18 -15.75
N PRO A 211 9.35 -3.45 -16.57
CA PRO A 211 10.00 -2.42 -17.37
C PRO A 211 9.05 -1.85 -18.43
N LYS A 212 9.35 -0.62 -18.87
CA LYS A 212 8.72 -0.04 -20.06
C LYS A 212 9.23 -0.74 -21.31
N ASP A 213 8.48 -0.57 -22.40
CA ASP A 213 8.81 -1.05 -23.74
C ASP A 213 8.94 -2.57 -23.84
N LEU A 214 8.24 -3.30 -22.96
CA LEU A 214 8.21 -4.76 -22.98
C LEU A 214 7.29 -5.27 -24.10
N SER A 215 7.87 -5.67 -25.24
CA SER A 215 7.15 -6.26 -26.39
C SER A 215 7.25 -7.78 -26.47
N SER A 216 8.21 -8.39 -25.78
CA SER A 216 8.35 -9.83 -25.72
C SER A 216 9.03 -10.28 -24.44
N PHE A 217 8.60 -11.43 -23.94
CA PHE A 217 9.06 -11.92 -22.65
C PHE A 217 8.93 -13.43 -22.51
N TRP A 218 9.66 -13.95 -21.52
CA TRP A 218 9.56 -15.31 -21.05
C TRP A 218 9.43 -15.30 -19.52
N VAL A 219 8.30 -15.79 -19.01
CA VAL A 219 8.11 -16.09 -17.59
C VAL A 219 8.61 -17.49 -17.32
N TYR A 220 9.53 -17.59 -16.37
CA TYR A 220 10.18 -18.81 -15.96
C TYR A 220 10.24 -18.90 -14.45
N ILE A 221 10.00 -20.09 -13.92
CA ILE A 221 10.11 -20.37 -12.51
C ILE A 221 11.37 -21.23 -12.30
N GLY A 222 12.30 -20.73 -11.49
CA GLY A 222 13.60 -21.35 -11.24
C GLY A 222 13.68 -22.04 -9.88
N ASN A 223 14.37 -23.17 -9.84
CA ASN A 223 14.69 -23.88 -8.60
C ASN A 223 15.92 -23.21 -7.95
N TYR A 224 15.78 -22.68 -6.74
CA TYR A 224 16.94 -22.08 -6.06
C TYR A 224 17.38 -22.80 -4.79
N TYR A 225 16.51 -23.51 -4.07
CA TYR A 225 16.90 -24.14 -2.81
C TYR A 225 16.72 -25.66 -2.78
N SER A 226 17.75 -26.35 -2.31
CA SER A 226 17.67 -27.70 -1.78
C SER A 226 17.85 -27.65 -0.26
N PHE A 227 16.92 -27.12 0.53
CA PHE A 227 17.07 -27.21 1.99
C PHE A 227 15.75 -27.49 2.72
N THR A 228 15.71 -28.68 3.32
CA THR A 228 15.45 -29.00 4.74
C THR A 228 14.49 -28.11 5.55
N TYR A 229 13.40 -27.62 4.98
CA TYR A 229 12.20 -27.28 5.75
C TYR A 229 11.03 -28.09 5.19
N ASN A 230 10.26 -28.73 6.08
CA ASN A 230 9.29 -29.79 5.80
C ASN A 230 8.54 -29.59 4.47
N GLY A 231 8.59 -30.58 3.58
CA GLY A 231 7.98 -30.58 2.23
C GLY A 231 6.45 -30.47 2.15
N ASN A 232 5.82 -29.86 3.15
CA ASN A 232 4.38 -29.60 3.24
C ASN A 232 3.98 -28.14 2.98
N ALA A 233 4.93 -27.21 2.74
CA ALA A 233 4.60 -25.78 2.63
C ALA A 233 3.93 -25.39 1.29
N SER A 234 4.40 -25.93 0.15
CA SER A 234 3.80 -25.78 -1.20
C SER A 234 4.22 -26.92 -2.13
N LYS A 235 3.26 -27.56 -2.82
CA LYS A 235 3.57 -28.56 -3.88
C LYS A 235 3.83 -27.93 -5.24
N CYS A 236 3.27 -26.75 -5.48
CA CYS A 236 3.39 -25.99 -6.71
C CYS A 236 3.67 -24.53 -6.41
N ALA A 237 4.21 -23.83 -7.39
CA ALA A 237 4.35 -22.39 -7.41
C ALA A 237 3.82 -21.82 -8.73
N HIS A 238 3.40 -20.57 -8.64
CA HIS A 238 2.84 -19.79 -9.75
C HIS A 238 3.71 -18.58 -10.00
N SER A 239 3.86 -18.19 -11.27
CA SER A 239 4.36 -16.88 -11.65
C SER A 239 3.47 -16.30 -12.73
N VAL A 240 2.96 -15.12 -12.45
CA VAL A 240 1.88 -14.48 -13.19
C VAL A 240 2.33 -13.07 -13.57
N LEU A 241 2.17 -12.72 -14.84
CA LEU A 241 2.23 -11.34 -15.30
C LEU A 241 0.81 -10.91 -15.66
N SER A 242 0.19 -10.06 -14.85
CA SER A 242 -1.25 -9.82 -14.95
C SER A 242 -1.64 -8.40 -14.59
N GLU A 243 -2.85 -8.03 -15.01
CA GLU A 243 -3.58 -6.86 -14.52
C GLU A 243 -3.71 -6.90 -12.98
N GLN A 244 -3.55 -5.74 -12.35
CA GLN A 244 -3.45 -5.58 -10.89
C GLN A 244 -4.75 -5.91 -10.13
N GLU A 245 -5.92 -5.50 -10.64
CA GLU A 245 -7.21 -5.81 -10.01
C GLU A 245 -7.53 -7.30 -10.10
N TRP A 246 -7.19 -7.94 -11.22
CA TRP A 246 -7.29 -9.39 -11.39
C TRP A 246 -6.42 -10.13 -10.35
N LEU A 247 -5.16 -9.71 -10.17
CA LEU A 247 -4.30 -10.34 -9.16
C LEU A 247 -4.82 -10.13 -7.74
N SER A 248 -5.32 -8.93 -7.44
CA SER A 248 -5.86 -8.61 -6.12
C SER A 248 -7.05 -9.49 -5.74
N SER A 249 -7.86 -9.88 -6.71
CA SER A 249 -8.99 -10.78 -6.51
C SER A 249 -8.61 -12.28 -6.50
N HIS A 250 -7.50 -12.68 -7.14
CA HIS A 250 -7.16 -14.10 -7.34
C HIS A 250 -5.94 -14.59 -6.55
N VAL A 251 -5.20 -13.72 -5.83
CA VAL A 251 -3.99 -14.12 -5.11
C VAL A 251 -4.25 -15.21 -4.07
N PHE A 252 -5.38 -15.16 -3.37
CA PHE A 252 -5.79 -16.19 -2.40
C PHE A 252 -6.16 -17.51 -3.07
N ASP A 253 -6.75 -17.47 -4.27
CA ASP A 253 -7.05 -18.66 -5.05
C ASP A 253 -5.75 -19.33 -5.53
N LEU A 254 -4.80 -18.54 -6.04
CA LEU A 254 -3.47 -19.03 -6.42
C LEU A 254 -2.73 -19.65 -5.23
N TRP A 255 -2.82 -19.02 -4.05
CA TRP A 255 -2.28 -19.58 -2.82
C TRP A 255 -2.91 -20.91 -2.46
N THR A 256 -4.23 -21.03 -2.57
CA THR A 256 -4.96 -22.26 -2.24
C THR A 256 -4.64 -23.37 -3.25
N LEU A 257 -4.59 -23.03 -4.54
CA LEU A 257 -4.32 -23.96 -5.63
C LEU A 257 -2.90 -24.54 -5.61
N ARG A 258 -1.95 -23.89 -4.94
CA ARG A 258 -0.55 -24.33 -4.85
C ARG A 258 -0.38 -25.78 -4.35
N ASN A 259 -1.38 -26.33 -3.65
CA ASN A 259 -1.36 -27.70 -3.14
C ASN A 259 -2.20 -28.69 -3.98
N ASN A 260 -2.90 -28.21 -5.01
CA ASN A 260 -3.77 -29.01 -5.87
C ASN A 260 -3.05 -29.41 -7.17
N LEU A 261 -2.14 -30.37 -7.04
CA LEU A 261 -1.31 -30.89 -8.14
C LEU A 261 -2.15 -31.37 -9.33
N ASP A 262 -3.20 -32.17 -9.07
CA ASP A 262 -4.03 -32.77 -10.12
C ASP A 262 -4.74 -31.72 -10.96
N TYR A 263 -5.26 -30.66 -10.32
CA TYR A 263 -5.92 -29.58 -11.01
C TYR A 263 -4.95 -28.79 -11.90
N LEU A 264 -3.77 -28.43 -11.37
CA LEU A 264 -2.78 -27.61 -12.06
C LEU A 264 -2.08 -28.34 -13.21
N GLN A 265 -1.96 -29.66 -13.13
CA GLN A 265 -1.42 -30.46 -14.24
C GLN A 265 -2.42 -30.62 -15.38
N LYS A 266 -3.73 -30.69 -15.07
CA LYS A 266 -4.78 -30.89 -16.07
C LYS A 266 -5.28 -29.58 -16.67
N ASN A 267 -5.30 -28.50 -15.89
CA ASN A 267 -5.85 -27.22 -16.30
C ASN A 267 -4.76 -26.16 -16.43
N ARG A 268 -4.65 -25.57 -17.62
CA ARG A 268 -3.79 -24.40 -17.81
C ARG A 268 -4.52 -23.14 -17.37
N LEU A 269 -4.17 -22.67 -16.18
CA LEU A 269 -4.64 -21.39 -15.66
C LEU A 269 -4.36 -20.26 -16.65
N LYS A 270 -5.30 -19.32 -16.72
CA LYS A 270 -5.22 -18.11 -17.54
C LYS A 270 -5.47 -16.90 -16.66
N ASN A 271 -4.81 -15.80 -16.99
CA ASN A 271 -4.98 -14.51 -16.32
C ASN A 271 -5.22 -13.40 -17.34
N LEU A 272 -5.61 -12.21 -16.87
CA LEU A 272 -5.79 -11.02 -17.71
C LEU A 272 -4.47 -10.26 -17.87
N LEU A 273 -4.20 -9.77 -19.07
CA LEU A 273 -3.04 -8.94 -19.38
C LEU A 273 -3.51 -7.70 -20.14
N ILE A 274 -3.07 -6.52 -19.69
CA ILE A 274 -3.35 -5.26 -20.39
C ILE A 274 -2.17 -4.90 -21.30
N LEU A 275 -2.45 -4.67 -22.57
CA LEU A 275 -1.48 -4.16 -23.53
C LEU A 275 -1.73 -2.67 -23.77
N ASP A 276 -0.66 -1.89 -23.81
CA ASP A 276 -0.69 -0.54 -24.38
C ASP A 276 -0.42 -0.65 -25.89
N TRP A 277 -1.34 -0.16 -26.71
CA TRP A 277 -1.12 -0.04 -28.16
C TRP A 277 -0.86 1.42 -28.52
N ALA A 278 -0.15 1.66 -29.63
CA ALA A 278 0.09 3.00 -30.15
C ALA A 278 0.34 2.94 -31.66
N ILE A 279 0.21 4.09 -32.33
CA ILE A 279 0.68 4.24 -33.71
C ILE A 279 2.20 4.38 -33.69
N ARG A 280 2.90 3.44 -34.34
CA ARG A 280 4.36 3.29 -34.28
C ARG A 280 5.05 3.38 -35.65
N ASN A 281 4.45 4.15 -36.55
CA ASN A 281 5.06 4.50 -37.84
C ASN A 281 6.13 5.60 -37.70
N LYS A 282 6.03 6.46 -36.68
CA LYS A 282 7.04 7.45 -36.26
C LYS A 282 7.35 7.29 -34.77
N THR A 283 8.43 7.92 -34.30
CA THR A 283 8.88 7.79 -32.90
C THR A 283 8.12 8.68 -31.93
N SER A 284 7.57 9.81 -32.40
CA SER A 284 6.84 10.79 -31.60
C SER A 284 5.71 11.47 -32.37
N CYS A 285 4.77 12.05 -31.65
CA CYS A 285 3.67 12.87 -32.17
C CYS A 285 4.20 14.06 -32.99
N VAL A 286 5.27 14.73 -32.51
CA VAL A 286 5.87 15.87 -33.22
C VAL A 286 6.45 15.46 -34.57
N GLU A 287 7.11 14.30 -34.63
CA GLU A 287 7.63 13.76 -35.88
C GLU A 287 6.48 13.39 -36.84
N ALA A 288 5.41 12.80 -36.31
CA ALA A 288 4.23 12.41 -37.09
C ALA A 288 3.50 13.61 -37.71
N GLN A 289 3.36 14.72 -36.97
CA GLN A 289 2.71 15.94 -37.47
C GLN A 289 3.46 16.61 -38.63
N ARG A 290 4.78 16.38 -38.76
CA ARG A 290 5.59 16.94 -39.85
C ARG A 290 5.35 16.23 -41.18
N VAL A 291 4.81 15.02 -41.17
CA VAL A 291 4.60 14.17 -42.36
C VAL A 291 3.10 13.90 -42.50
N ALA A 292 2.39 14.84 -43.13
CA ALA A 292 0.93 14.79 -43.23
C ALA A 292 0.37 13.50 -43.87
N ALA A 293 1.11 12.89 -44.80
CA ALA A 293 0.67 11.66 -45.48
C ALA A 293 0.60 10.43 -44.55
N ASP A 294 1.40 10.40 -43.48
CA ASP A 294 1.50 9.27 -42.55
C ASP A 294 0.83 9.57 -41.20
N TYR A 295 0.18 10.72 -41.06
CA TYR A 295 -0.40 11.15 -39.80
C TYR A 295 -1.74 10.46 -39.56
N ALA A 296 -1.83 9.69 -38.47
CA ALA A 296 -2.96 8.81 -38.20
C ALA A 296 -4.21 9.51 -37.65
N CYS A 297 -4.08 10.74 -37.15
CA CYS A 297 -5.20 11.41 -36.46
C CYS A 297 -6.09 12.19 -37.44
N GLY A 298 -7.39 12.04 -37.27
CA GLY A 298 -8.42 12.72 -38.06
C GLY A 298 -8.68 14.17 -37.63
N SER A 299 -9.80 14.73 -38.11
CA SER A 299 -10.20 16.11 -37.82
C SER A 299 -10.60 16.35 -36.36
N ASN A 300 -10.36 17.54 -35.81
CA ASN A 300 -10.68 17.90 -34.41
C ASN A 300 -10.01 17.01 -33.35
N THR A 301 -8.79 16.58 -33.63
CA THR A 301 -7.98 15.74 -32.75
C THR A 301 -6.65 16.39 -32.42
N HIS A 302 -6.02 15.90 -31.36
CA HIS A 302 -4.63 16.16 -31.05
C HIS A 302 -3.90 14.83 -30.81
N CYS A 303 -2.59 14.79 -30.98
CA CYS A 303 -1.79 13.63 -30.62
C CYS A 303 -0.99 13.84 -29.34
N THR A 304 -0.66 12.74 -28.68
CA THR A 304 0.30 12.70 -27.57
C THR A 304 1.25 11.54 -27.75
N ASN A 305 2.50 11.68 -27.27
CA ASN A 305 3.47 10.58 -27.30
C ASN A 305 2.98 9.40 -26.46
N SER A 306 3.29 8.18 -26.90
CA SER A 306 3.08 6.99 -26.10
C SER A 306 3.90 7.06 -24.81
N THR A 307 3.30 6.67 -23.69
CA THR A 307 3.96 6.65 -22.39
C THR A 307 4.79 5.38 -22.17
N ASN A 308 4.66 4.38 -23.07
CA ASN A 308 5.27 3.05 -22.98
C ASN A 308 5.89 2.63 -24.33
N GLY A 309 7.14 3.07 -24.53
CA GLY A 309 7.89 2.89 -25.78
C GLY A 309 7.60 4.00 -26.82
N PRO A 310 8.21 3.93 -28.01
CA PRO A 310 8.06 4.94 -29.06
C PRO A 310 6.67 4.93 -29.71
N GLY A 311 6.22 6.05 -30.27
CA GLY A 311 4.95 6.18 -30.98
C GLY A 311 4.03 7.24 -30.39
N TYR A 312 2.79 7.29 -30.87
CA TYR A 312 1.80 8.28 -30.44
C TYR A 312 0.38 7.72 -30.47
N LEU A 313 -0.51 8.41 -29.76
CA LEU A 313 -1.96 8.18 -29.73
C LEU A 313 -2.68 9.45 -30.21
N CYS A 314 -3.87 9.27 -30.77
CA CYS A 314 -4.76 10.35 -31.17
C CYS A 314 -5.90 10.46 -30.15
N HIS A 315 -6.27 11.69 -29.82
CA HIS A 315 -7.30 12.02 -28.85
C HIS A 315 -8.21 13.11 -29.38
N CYS A 316 -9.50 13.05 -29.05
CA CYS A 316 -10.41 14.14 -29.35
C CYS A 316 -10.00 15.41 -28.60
N MET A 317 -10.18 16.57 -29.24
CA MET A 317 -10.07 17.85 -28.56
C MET A 317 -11.17 18.00 -27.49
N GLN A 318 -10.93 18.82 -26.48
CA GLN A 318 -11.93 19.09 -25.44
C GLN A 318 -13.24 19.61 -26.05
N GLY A 319 -14.38 19.03 -25.64
CA GLY A 319 -15.71 19.33 -26.20
C GLY A 319 -16.08 18.53 -27.44
N TYR A 320 -15.15 17.71 -27.95
CA TYR A 320 -15.36 16.77 -29.05
C TYR A 320 -15.26 15.32 -28.55
N ASP A 321 -16.01 14.42 -29.16
CA ASP A 321 -15.99 12.99 -28.91
C ASP A 321 -16.20 12.19 -30.20
N GLY A 322 -15.99 10.88 -30.15
CA GLY A 322 -15.99 10.00 -31.31
C GLY A 322 -14.63 9.33 -31.49
N ASN A 323 -14.40 8.78 -32.68
CA ASN A 323 -13.16 8.07 -32.96
C ASN A 323 -12.11 9.01 -33.60
N PRO A 324 -10.99 9.32 -32.91
CA PRO A 324 -9.98 10.24 -33.40
C PRO A 324 -9.15 9.68 -34.57
N TYR A 325 -9.26 8.40 -34.89
CA TYR A 325 -8.53 7.74 -35.98
C TYR A 325 -9.34 7.70 -37.29
N LEU A 326 -10.63 8.00 -37.25
CA LEU A 326 -11.43 8.10 -38.47
C LEU A 326 -11.08 9.37 -39.27
N PRO A 327 -11.21 9.37 -40.60
CA PRO A 327 -10.96 10.58 -41.41
C PRO A 327 -11.82 11.79 -40.97
N SER A 328 -13.07 11.55 -40.55
CA SER A 328 -13.97 12.56 -39.99
C SER A 328 -13.56 13.03 -38.59
N GLY A 329 -12.71 12.27 -37.89
CA GLY A 329 -12.28 12.51 -36.52
C GLY A 329 -13.43 12.67 -35.53
N CYS A 330 -13.26 13.60 -34.59
CA CYS A 330 -14.19 13.80 -33.47
C CYS A 330 -15.23 14.90 -33.76
N GLN A 331 -16.41 14.76 -33.16
CA GLN A 331 -17.59 15.61 -33.35
C GLN A 331 -18.04 16.20 -32.00
N VAL A 332 -18.73 17.35 -32.02
CA VAL A 332 -19.12 18.09 -30.81
C VAL A 332 -20.25 17.36 -30.05
N LEU A 333 -20.13 17.20 -28.72
CA LEU A 333 -21.14 16.48 -27.90
C LEU A 333 -22.03 17.36 -26.99
N ASP A 334 -21.49 18.24 -26.13
CA ASP A 334 -22.31 19.07 -25.22
C ASP A 334 -21.51 20.25 -24.61
N TRP A 335 -22.15 21.41 -24.44
CA TRP A 335 -21.56 22.67 -23.97
C TRP A 335 -21.68 22.91 -22.44
N SER A 336 -22.35 22.00 -21.72
CA SER A 336 -22.89 22.26 -20.36
C SER A 336 -22.01 21.86 -19.16
N THR A 337 -20.92 21.10 -19.34
CA THR A 337 -20.11 20.48 -18.25
C THR A 337 -19.11 21.42 -17.54
N VAL A 338 -19.26 22.74 -17.68
CA VAL A 338 -18.21 23.75 -17.41
C VAL A 338 -18.34 24.48 -16.05
N ASN A 339 -19.38 24.25 -15.22
CA ASN A 339 -19.81 25.22 -14.18
C ASN A 339 -19.74 24.78 -12.67
N LYS A 340 -18.60 24.32 -12.14
CA LYS A 340 -18.34 24.22 -10.67
C LYS A 340 -17.18 25.14 -10.23
N THR A 341 -17.18 25.68 -9.00
CA THR A 341 -16.24 26.77 -8.59
C THR A 341 -15.68 26.63 -7.16
N CYS A 342 -14.52 27.25 -6.88
CA CYS A 342 -13.96 27.42 -5.52
C CYS A 342 -14.43 28.73 -4.83
N GLU A 343 -15.44 29.44 -5.34
CA GLU A 343 -15.87 30.72 -4.76
C GLU A 343 -16.61 30.51 -3.43
N LYS A 344 -16.04 31.03 -2.33
CA LYS A 344 -16.64 30.95 -0.99
C LYS A 344 -18.01 31.65 -0.97
N GLY A 345 -19.07 30.89 -0.70
CA GLY A 345 -20.45 31.38 -0.62
C GLY A 345 -21.31 31.06 -1.86
N SER A 346 -20.75 30.42 -2.89
CA SER A 346 -21.51 29.94 -4.05
C SER A 346 -22.38 28.72 -3.70
N THR A 347 -23.57 28.62 -4.28
CA THR A 347 -24.42 27.41 -4.18
C THR A 347 -23.79 26.18 -4.83
N ASN A 348 -22.73 26.37 -5.63
CA ASN A 348 -21.99 25.33 -6.34
C ASN A 348 -20.53 25.22 -5.83
N TYR A 349 -20.30 25.54 -4.54
CA TYR A 349 -18.98 25.36 -3.91
C TYR A 349 -18.58 23.88 -3.87
N ALA A 350 -17.30 23.63 -4.09
CA ALA A 350 -16.85 22.31 -4.50
C ALA A 350 -16.43 21.34 -3.36
N CYS A 351 -16.32 21.83 -2.12
CA CYS A 351 -15.75 21.08 -0.98
C CYS A 351 -16.70 21.02 0.24
N GLY A 352 -16.50 20.03 1.12
CA GLY A 352 -17.27 19.83 2.37
C GLY A 352 -16.91 20.76 3.53
N GLU A 353 -17.47 20.55 4.72
CA GLU A 353 -17.21 21.37 5.92
C GLU A 353 -15.76 21.27 6.45
N ASN A 354 -15.25 22.32 7.13
CA ASN A 354 -13.86 22.39 7.64
C ASN A 354 -12.76 22.18 6.58
N THR A 355 -13.04 22.60 5.34
CA THR A 355 -12.10 22.52 4.22
C THR A 355 -11.77 23.86 3.59
N TYR A 356 -10.72 23.89 2.76
CA TYR A 356 -10.48 24.97 1.80
C TYR A 356 -10.24 24.42 0.39
N CYS A 357 -10.72 25.16 -0.60
CA CYS A 357 -10.61 24.84 -2.03
C CYS A 357 -9.43 25.60 -2.66
N SER A 358 -8.69 24.95 -3.56
CA SER A 358 -7.66 25.61 -4.37
C SER A 358 -7.71 25.11 -5.82
N TYR A 359 -7.24 25.93 -6.76
CA TYR A 359 -7.14 25.53 -8.17
C TYR A 359 -5.82 24.81 -8.43
N SER A 360 -5.87 23.69 -9.16
CA SER A 360 -4.67 22.99 -9.60
C SER A 360 -4.00 23.78 -10.74
N LYS A 361 -2.69 24.02 -10.64
CA LYS A 361 -1.94 24.72 -11.70
C LYS A 361 -1.68 23.84 -12.94
N ASP A 362 -1.82 22.52 -12.80
CA ASP A 362 -1.45 21.54 -13.82
C ASP A 362 -2.65 20.78 -14.42
N SER A 363 -3.89 21.10 -14.04
CA SER A 363 -5.11 20.48 -14.59
C SER A 363 -6.36 21.37 -14.40
N PRO A 364 -7.33 21.37 -15.33
CA PRO A 364 -8.60 22.07 -15.14
C PRO A 364 -9.44 21.35 -14.06
N GLY A 365 -9.45 21.90 -12.84
CA GLY A 365 -10.20 21.34 -11.71
C GLY A 365 -9.94 22.07 -10.38
N PHE A 366 -10.68 21.67 -9.34
CA PHE A 366 -10.56 22.18 -7.96
C PHE A 366 -10.07 21.06 -7.01
N LEU A 367 -9.29 21.43 -6.00
CA LEU A 367 -8.74 20.51 -4.99
C LEU A 367 -9.14 20.97 -3.58
N CYS A 368 -9.76 20.06 -2.82
CA CYS A 368 -10.25 20.29 -1.47
C CYS A 368 -9.25 19.79 -0.42
N HIS A 369 -9.00 20.57 0.63
CA HIS A 369 -8.04 20.31 1.69
C HIS A 369 -8.69 20.47 3.05
N CYS A 370 -8.31 19.66 4.05
CA CYS A 370 -8.70 19.91 5.43
C CYS A 370 -7.96 21.14 5.99
N ILE A 371 -8.65 21.91 6.83
CA ILE A 371 -8.02 22.99 7.63
C ILE A 371 -7.10 22.34 8.69
N GLU A 372 -6.03 23.03 9.07
CA GLU A 372 -5.05 22.56 10.07
C GLU A 372 -5.72 22.05 11.36
N GLY A 373 -5.26 20.91 11.88
CA GLY A 373 -5.84 20.23 13.05
C GLY A 373 -7.05 19.32 12.79
N HIS A 374 -7.49 19.19 11.52
CA HIS A 374 -8.61 18.34 11.11
C HIS A 374 -8.18 17.26 10.11
N HIS A 375 -8.82 16.09 10.15
CA HIS A 375 -8.58 14.94 9.26
C HIS A 375 -9.90 14.34 8.76
N GLY A 376 -9.92 13.76 7.56
CA GLY A 376 -11.12 13.19 6.93
C GLY A 376 -11.07 13.30 5.40
N ASP A 377 -12.18 12.97 4.74
CA ASP A 377 -12.33 13.16 3.28
C ASP A 377 -12.94 14.55 3.00
N PRO A 378 -12.18 15.49 2.39
CA PRO A 378 -12.63 16.85 2.19
C PRO A 378 -13.69 17.02 1.06
N TYR A 379 -14.04 15.94 0.35
CA TYR A 379 -15.03 15.96 -0.74
C TYR A 379 -16.42 15.47 -0.31
N LEU A 380 -16.56 14.93 0.90
CA LEU A 380 -17.85 14.51 1.46
C LEU A 380 -18.59 15.70 2.11
N PRO A 381 -19.94 15.69 2.15
CA PRO A 381 -20.71 16.78 2.77
C PRO A 381 -20.31 17.07 4.22
N GLU A 382 -19.94 16.04 4.99
CA GLU A 382 -19.53 16.13 6.41
C GLU A 382 -18.09 16.64 6.61
N GLY A 383 -17.26 16.66 5.55
CA GLY A 383 -15.93 17.26 5.57
C GLY A 383 -14.93 16.66 6.56
N CYS A 384 -14.05 17.50 7.12
CA CYS A 384 -12.95 17.06 8.00
C CYS A 384 -13.27 17.27 9.50
N GLN A 385 -12.82 16.34 10.35
CA GLN A 385 -13.10 16.30 11.79
C GLN A 385 -11.83 16.54 12.63
N ALA A 386 -11.97 17.12 13.83
CA ALA A 386 -10.84 17.45 14.70
C ALA A 386 -10.16 16.19 15.27
N ALA A 387 -8.82 16.17 15.29
CA ALA A 387 -8.07 15.11 15.97
C ALA A 387 -8.14 15.27 17.50
N GLU A 388 -8.59 14.23 18.21
CA GLU A 388 -8.44 14.17 19.67
C GLU A 388 -6.96 13.95 20.02
N SER A 389 -6.33 14.96 20.65
CA SER A 389 -4.99 14.82 21.21
C SER A 389 -5.05 13.95 22.46
N THR A 390 -4.47 12.74 22.40
CA THR A 390 -4.21 11.96 23.60
C THR A 390 -2.99 12.55 24.30
N SER A 391 -3.19 13.15 25.48
CA SER A 391 -2.10 13.61 26.33
C SER A 391 -1.24 12.41 26.75
N LEU A 392 0.05 12.43 26.43
CA LEU A 392 1.01 11.50 27.04
C LEU A 392 1.08 11.82 28.54
N GLU A 393 0.51 10.94 29.36
CA GLU A 393 0.54 11.08 30.81
C GLU A 393 1.75 10.32 31.37
N THR A 394 2.68 11.07 31.97
CA THR A 394 3.83 10.53 32.71
C THR A 394 3.49 10.45 34.20
N LYS A 395 4.12 9.53 34.94
CA LYS A 395 3.97 9.44 36.39
C LYS A 395 4.33 10.79 37.05
N PRO A 396 3.47 11.36 37.91
CA PRO A 396 3.77 12.63 38.59
C PRO A 396 5.05 12.55 39.42
N GLY A 397 5.91 13.57 39.31
CA GLY A 397 7.19 13.63 40.02
C GLY A 397 8.38 13.02 39.29
N CYS A 398 8.17 12.40 38.12
CA CYS A 398 9.22 11.80 37.28
C CYS A 398 9.58 12.70 36.11
N GLN A 399 10.81 12.59 35.60
CA GLN A 399 11.21 13.31 34.40
C GLN A 399 10.46 12.75 33.19
N ASN A 400 9.79 13.63 32.43
CA ASN A 400 8.89 13.24 31.35
C ASN A 400 9.39 13.60 29.95
N LYS A 401 10.60 14.16 29.84
CA LYS A 401 11.19 14.54 28.55
C LYS A 401 12.72 14.39 28.57
N CYS A 402 13.28 14.09 27.41
CA CYS A 402 14.69 14.24 27.10
C CYS A 402 14.82 14.95 25.75
N GLY A 403 15.30 16.19 25.77
CA GLY A 403 15.23 17.06 24.59
C GLY A 403 13.78 17.27 24.16
N ASN A 404 13.47 16.91 22.91
CA ASN A 404 12.13 17.05 22.34
C ASN A 404 11.26 15.78 22.47
N VAL A 405 11.82 14.68 23.00
CA VAL A 405 11.12 13.41 23.08
C VAL A 405 10.40 13.30 24.42
N SER A 406 9.11 12.96 24.39
CA SER A 406 8.31 12.73 25.59
C SER A 406 8.46 11.28 26.06
N ILE A 407 8.55 11.09 27.37
CA ILE A 407 8.83 9.81 28.03
C ILE A 407 7.60 9.41 28.86
N PRO A 408 6.70 8.57 28.31
CA PRO A 408 5.55 8.07 29.03
C PRO A 408 5.92 6.86 29.92
N TYR A 409 5.19 6.65 31.01
CA TYR A 409 5.33 5.41 31.79
C TYR A 409 4.78 4.21 30.96
N PRO A 410 5.46 3.05 30.88
CA PRO A 410 6.44 2.51 31.83
C PRO A 410 7.92 2.87 31.56
N PHE A 411 8.21 3.72 30.58
CA PHE A 411 9.56 4.18 30.29
C PHE A 411 10.00 5.25 31.30
N GLY A 412 11.31 5.34 31.53
CA GLY A 412 11.93 6.41 32.32
C GLY A 412 13.44 6.40 32.20
N LEU A 413 14.08 7.36 32.85
CA LEU A 413 15.51 7.63 32.68
C LEU A 413 16.36 6.93 33.72
N ASP A 414 17.50 6.41 33.28
CA ASP A 414 18.55 5.92 34.16
C ASP A 414 19.07 7.08 35.02
N GLY A 415 18.93 6.96 36.33
CA GLY A 415 19.21 8.02 37.30
C GLY A 415 17.97 8.67 37.93
N ASP A 416 16.77 8.43 37.39
CA ASP A 416 15.52 8.76 38.07
C ASP A 416 15.24 7.78 39.22
N ASP A 417 14.27 8.13 40.08
CA ASP A 417 13.75 7.23 41.11
C ASP A 417 13.29 5.90 40.48
N PRO A 418 13.68 4.72 41.01
CA PRO A 418 13.32 3.42 40.43
C PRO A 418 11.82 3.17 40.30
N THR A 419 10.97 3.93 40.99
CA THR A 419 9.51 3.86 40.84
C THR A 419 8.99 4.62 39.60
N CYS A 420 9.83 5.39 38.91
CA CYS A 420 9.48 6.18 37.73
C CYS A 420 9.42 5.38 36.43
N PHE A 421 9.94 4.15 36.43
CA PHE A 421 9.96 3.27 35.27
C PHE A 421 9.89 1.81 35.71
N ARG A 422 9.65 0.93 34.73
CA ARG A 422 9.94 -0.49 34.91
C ARG A 422 11.34 -0.77 34.38
N ASP A 423 12.13 -1.57 35.09
CA ASP A 423 13.55 -1.81 34.78
C ASP A 423 13.78 -2.21 33.31
N GLU A 424 12.86 -2.98 32.74
CA GLU A 424 12.92 -3.44 31.35
C GLU A 424 12.68 -2.34 30.29
N PHE A 425 12.14 -1.18 30.67
CA PHE A 425 11.90 0.00 29.81
C PHE A 425 12.81 1.19 30.14
N LYS A 426 13.94 0.93 30.80
CA LYS A 426 14.91 1.96 31.16
C LYS A 426 15.60 2.56 29.93
N LEU A 427 15.69 3.89 29.89
CA LEU A 427 16.31 4.68 28.82
C LEU A 427 17.43 5.57 29.37
N PHE A 428 18.29 6.08 28.49
CA PHE A 428 19.38 6.99 28.86
C PHE A 428 19.24 8.34 28.16
N CYS A 429 19.31 9.45 28.90
CA CYS A 429 19.32 10.79 28.31
C CYS A 429 20.75 11.33 28.22
N ASN A 430 21.28 11.42 27.00
CA ASN A 430 22.59 12.04 26.78
C ASN A 430 22.45 13.57 26.78
N THR A 431 22.86 14.20 27.88
CA THR A 431 22.85 15.65 28.07
C THR A 431 24.12 16.34 27.54
N ALA A 432 25.12 15.60 27.05
CA ALA A 432 26.32 16.17 26.45
C ALA A 432 26.10 16.69 25.02
N THR A 433 24.91 16.46 24.44
CA THR A 433 24.51 17.00 23.13
C THR A 433 23.47 18.10 23.29
N ASP A 434 23.45 19.05 22.36
CA ASP A 434 22.42 20.09 22.28
C ASP A 434 21.60 19.95 20.99
N PRO A 435 20.28 19.63 21.05
CA PRO A 435 19.54 19.28 22.27
C PRO A 435 19.93 17.91 22.85
N PRO A 436 19.59 17.62 24.13
CA PRO A 436 19.79 16.30 24.73
C PRO A 436 19.13 15.18 23.93
N ARG A 437 19.79 14.02 23.85
CA ARG A 437 19.36 12.89 23.01
C ARG A 437 18.95 11.69 23.86
N LEU A 438 17.74 11.19 23.64
CA LEU A 438 17.21 9.99 24.30
C LEU A 438 17.74 8.72 23.60
N LEU A 439 18.30 7.80 24.37
CA LEU A 439 18.91 6.57 23.89
C LEU A 439 18.25 5.34 24.53
N MET A 440 18.00 4.32 23.71
CA MET A 440 17.64 2.97 24.13
C MET A 440 18.79 2.06 23.71
N ASP A 441 19.55 1.49 24.65
CA ASP A 441 20.69 0.60 24.35
C ASP A 441 21.65 1.14 23.25
N GLY A 442 21.94 2.44 23.30
CA GLY A 442 22.77 3.15 22.31
C GLY A 442 22.07 3.61 21.03
N PHE A 443 20.82 3.18 20.77
CA PHE A 443 20.01 3.64 19.64
C PHE A 443 19.30 4.95 19.97
N LEU A 444 19.33 5.91 19.05
CA LEU A 444 18.63 7.19 19.22
C LEU A 444 17.12 6.98 19.10
N VAL A 445 16.39 7.30 20.17
CA VAL A 445 14.93 7.29 20.21
C VAL A 445 14.40 8.60 19.65
N MET A 446 13.51 8.50 18.66
CA MET A 446 12.89 9.65 17.99
C MET A 446 11.51 9.96 18.57
N ASP A 447 10.75 8.92 18.93
CA ASP A 447 9.40 9.05 19.47
C ASP A 447 8.97 7.78 20.23
N ILE A 448 8.06 7.93 21.19
CA ILE A 448 7.49 6.85 22.00
C ILE A 448 5.97 6.97 22.03
N SER A 449 5.29 5.91 21.60
CA SER A 449 3.83 5.80 21.60
C SER A 449 3.36 4.83 22.69
N LEU A 450 2.36 5.26 23.46
CA LEU A 450 1.66 4.42 24.44
C LEU A 450 0.81 3.31 23.81
N GLN A 451 0.61 3.36 22.50
CA GLN A 451 -0.10 2.33 21.72
C GLN A 451 0.83 1.14 21.36
N GLY A 452 2.00 1.03 21.99
CA GLY A 452 2.89 -0.13 21.84
C GLY A 452 4.00 0.07 20.81
N GLN A 453 4.28 1.29 20.35
CA GLN A 453 5.30 1.57 19.35
C GLN A 453 6.40 2.51 19.86
N LEU A 454 7.63 2.30 19.41
CA LEU A 454 8.79 3.17 19.69
C LEU A 454 9.58 3.34 18.39
N ILE A 455 9.92 4.58 18.03
CA ILE A 455 10.65 4.88 16.79
C ILE A 455 12.11 5.14 17.12
N ILE A 456 13.03 4.41 16.48
CA ILE A 456 14.48 4.62 16.60
C ILE A 456 15.09 5.06 15.27
N LEU A 457 16.24 5.73 15.36
CA LEU A 457 17.16 5.89 14.24
C LEU A 457 18.15 4.72 14.22
N SER A 458 18.16 3.96 13.12
CA SER A 458 19.04 2.81 12.95
C SER A 458 20.53 3.19 12.92
N PRO A 459 21.43 2.21 13.17
CA PRO A 459 22.83 2.30 12.78
C PRO A 459 22.98 2.45 11.26
N TRP A 460 24.22 2.47 10.78
CA TRP A 460 24.48 2.54 9.34
C TRP A 460 23.84 1.35 8.61
N ALA A 461 23.29 1.62 7.43
CA ALA A 461 22.82 0.64 6.48
C ALA A 461 23.98 -0.27 6.03
N SER A 462 23.64 -1.47 5.58
CA SER A 462 24.59 -2.34 4.91
C SER A 462 24.86 -1.78 3.52
N ILE A 463 26.12 -1.69 3.14
CA ILE A 463 26.54 -1.07 1.87
C ILE A 463 27.62 -1.90 1.18
N TYR A 464 27.54 -1.91 -0.14
CA TYR A 464 28.58 -2.39 -1.04
C TYR A 464 28.82 -1.34 -2.11
N CYS A 465 29.96 -0.65 -2.05
CA CYS A 465 30.27 0.50 -2.90
C CYS A 465 31.56 0.30 -3.68
N TYR A 466 31.57 0.70 -4.95
CA TYR A 466 32.77 0.85 -5.76
C TYR A 466 33.40 2.23 -5.53
N THR A 467 34.58 2.25 -4.90
CA THR A 467 35.36 3.48 -4.64
C THR A 467 36.42 3.74 -5.72
N GLY A 468 36.60 2.79 -6.64
CA GLY A 468 37.44 2.91 -7.84
C GLY A 468 37.31 1.67 -8.72
N ASP A 469 38.04 1.61 -9.84
CA ASP A 469 37.89 0.53 -10.84
C ASP A 469 38.19 -0.88 -10.29
N ASN A 470 38.99 -0.99 -9.22
CA ASN A 470 39.35 -2.25 -8.55
C ASN A 470 39.22 -2.18 -7.02
N GLN A 471 38.60 -1.13 -6.48
CA GLN A 471 38.41 -0.98 -5.03
C GLN A 471 36.92 -0.98 -4.70
N SER A 472 36.55 -1.84 -3.76
CA SER A 472 35.20 -1.88 -3.19
C SER A 472 35.26 -1.77 -1.68
N TYR A 473 34.24 -1.11 -1.12
CA TYR A 473 34.01 -0.99 0.30
C TYR A 473 32.74 -1.77 0.65
N LEU A 474 32.86 -2.68 1.63
CA LEU A 474 31.75 -3.47 2.14
C LEU A 474 31.58 -3.19 3.63
N TYR A 475 30.35 -2.88 4.03
CA TYR A 475 29.98 -2.77 5.44
C TYR A 475 28.68 -3.53 5.66
N ASN A 476 28.69 -4.49 6.58
CA ASN A 476 27.51 -5.25 6.97
C ASN A 476 26.92 -4.69 8.26
N THR A 477 25.60 -4.77 8.40
CA THR A 477 24.89 -4.24 9.55
C THR A 477 24.27 -5.36 10.35
N PHE A 478 24.38 -5.26 11.66
CA PHE A 478 23.72 -6.15 12.59
C PHE A 478 22.99 -5.31 13.65
N ILE A 479 21.78 -5.72 14.01
CA ILE A 479 21.01 -5.10 15.08
C ILE A 479 20.43 -6.20 15.97
N GLN A 480 20.59 -6.03 17.28
CA GLN A 480 19.94 -6.84 18.30
C GLN A 480 19.26 -5.90 19.29
N LEU A 481 18.01 -6.21 19.60
CA LEU A 481 17.20 -5.43 20.53
C LEU A 481 17.17 -6.09 21.92
N PRO A 482 16.94 -5.29 22.97
CA PRO A 482 16.53 -5.81 24.27
C PRO A 482 15.25 -6.63 24.17
N ASN A 483 15.06 -7.58 25.09
CA ASN A 483 13.99 -8.58 25.00
C ASN A 483 12.58 -7.98 24.88
N VAL A 484 12.31 -6.80 25.46
CA VAL A 484 10.97 -6.18 25.43
C VAL A 484 10.54 -5.66 24.06
N TYR A 485 11.48 -5.47 23.13
CA TYR A 485 11.22 -4.91 21.81
C TYR A 485 11.26 -5.98 20.71
N ARG A 486 10.47 -5.76 19.66
CA ARG A 486 10.54 -6.48 18.38
C ARG A 486 10.49 -5.48 17.25
N PHE A 487 11.12 -5.78 16.12
CA PHE A 487 10.92 -4.97 14.92
C PHE A 487 9.47 -5.09 14.47
N SER A 488 8.80 -3.95 14.25
CA SER A 488 7.40 -3.93 13.85
C SER A 488 7.24 -4.48 12.44
N TYR A 489 6.62 -5.67 12.31
CA TYR A 489 6.49 -6.37 11.03
C TYR A 489 5.45 -5.74 10.10
N THR A 490 4.53 -4.93 10.64
CA THR A 490 3.49 -4.22 9.88
C THR A 490 3.93 -2.83 9.43
N ARG A 491 4.90 -2.24 10.12
CA ARG A 491 5.37 -0.87 9.88
C ARG A 491 6.69 -0.81 9.12
N ASN A 492 7.57 -1.78 9.31
CA ASN A 492 8.87 -1.81 8.64
C ASN A 492 8.88 -2.75 7.43
N GLN A 493 9.73 -2.42 6.46
CA GLN A 493 10.10 -3.31 5.37
C GLN A 493 11.62 -3.32 5.19
N PHE A 494 12.17 -4.49 4.90
CA PHE A 494 13.57 -4.59 4.47
C PHE A 494 13.67 -4.10 3.03
N THR A 495 14.59 -3.19 2.77
CA THR A 495 14.74 -2.53 1.48
C THR A 495 16.17 -2.68 0.99
N ALA A 496 16.34 -3.07 -0.28
CA ALA A 496 17.61 -2.92 -0.98
C ALA A 496 17.47 -1.90 -2.13
N VAL A 497 18.46 -1.03 -2.28
CA VAL A 497 18.47 0.06 -3.28
C VAL A 497 19.75 -0.05 -4.11
N GLY A 498 19.61 0.03 -5.42
CA GLY A 498 20.74 0.01 -6.34
C GLY A 498 20.40 -0.75 -7.62
N CYS A 499 21.44 -1.08 -8.39
CA CYS A 499 21.30 -1.78 -9.66
C CYS A 499 22.11 -3.07 -9.63
N ASN A 500 21.48 -4.21 -9.95
CA ASN A 500 22.06 -5.54 -9.74
C ASN A 500 22.43 -5.78 -8.26
N THR A 501 21.69 -5.13 -7.36
CA THR A 501 21.96 -5.14 -5.91
C THR A 501 21.14 -6.24 -5.27
N LEU A 502 21.82 -7.18 -4.61
CA LEU A 502 21.21 -8.24 -3.81
C LEU A 502 21.38 -7.89 -2.33
N GLY A 503 20.28 -7.54 -1.69
CA GLY A 503 20.19 -7.42 -0.23
C GLY A 503 19.81 -8.76 0.38
N LEU A 504 20.53 -9.18 1.41
CA LEU A 504 20.23 -10.37 2.20
C LEU A 504 19.81 -9.94 3.61
N PHE A 505 18.68 -10.47 4.07
CA PHE A 505 18.10 -10.23 5.38
C PHE A 505 17.94 -11.56 6.11
N SER A 506 18.77 -11.83 7.11
CA SER A 506 18.74 -13.11 7.84
C SER A 506 18.64 -12.91 9.34
N ASP A 507 18.23 -13.97 10.05
CA ASP A 507 18.39 -14.02 11.50
C ASP A 507 19.87 -13.95 11.88
N TYR A 508 20.16 -13.67 13.16
CA TYR A 508 21.53 -13.50 13.64
C TYR A 508 22.49 -14.61 13.22
N ASN A 509 22.05 -15.87 13.32
CA ASN A 509 22.86 -17.03 12.96
C ASN A 509 22.61 -17.54 11.54
N SER A 510 21.73 -16.88 10.76
CA SER A 510 21.26 -17.34 9.44
C SER A 510 20.75 -18.78 9.45
N SER A 511 20.17 -19.19 10.58
CA SER A 511 19.72 -20.56 10.85
C SER A 511 18.21 -20.73 10.75
N LYS A 512 17.45 -19.65 10.96
CA LYS A 512 15.98 -19.68 10.98
C LYS A 512 15.41 -19.20 9.65
N PHE A 513 15.96 -18.13 9.09
CA PHE A 513 15.53 -17.63 7.79
C PHE A 513 16.63 -16.81 7.11
N SER A 514 16.56 -16.75 5.79
CA SER A 514 17.34 -15.83 4.97
C SER A 514 16.47 -15.37 3.82
N LEU A 515 16.06 -14.10 3.86
CA LEU A 515 15.28 -13.49 2.80
C LEU A 515 16.20 -12.74 1.84
N GLU A 516 15.86 -12.78 0.55
CA GLU A 516 16.60 -12.11 -0.51
C GLU A 516 15.76 -11.00 -1.13
N CYS A 517 16.42 -9.89 -1.44
CA CYS A 517 15.81 -8.73 -2.06
C CYS A 517 16.71 -8.31 -3.24
N LEU A 518 16.29 -8.64 -4.46
CA LEU A 518 17.01 -8.27 -5.67
C LEU A 518 16.43 -6.98 -6.29
N SER A 519 17.28 -6.00 -6.50
CA SER A 519 16.97 -4.83 -7.32
C SER A 519 17.70 -4.87 -8.66
N SER A 520 16.93 -4.87 -9.75
CA SER A 520 17.43 -4.96 -11.13
C SER A 520 17.30 -3.62 -11.86
N CYS A 521 18.05 -3.43 -12.95
CA CYS A 521 17.74 -2.38 -13.94
C CYS A 521 17.83 -2.96 -15.34
N PRO A 522 16.87 -2.65 -16.23
CA PRO A 522 17.00 -2.97 -17.64
C PRO A 522 18.18 -2.19 -18.25
N TYR A 523 18.93 -2.83 -19.15
CA TYR A 523 19.91 -2.16 -20.01
C TYR A 523 19.19 -1.11 -20.87
N ASP A 524 19.77 0.09 -21.04
CA ASP A 524 19.22 1.23 -21.81
C ASP A 524 17.92 1.88 -21.29
N ALA A 525 17.37 1.42 -20.15
CA ALA A 525 16.29 2.16 -19.51
C ALA A 525 16.85 3.45 -18.90
N VAL A 526 16.55 4.59 -19.52
CA VAL A 526 16.70 5.89 -18.87
C VAL A 526 15.78 5.87 -17.64
N LEU A 527 16.34 5.56 -16.47
CA LEU A 527 15.63 5.62 -15.18
C LEU A 527 15.48 7.09 -14.76
N THR A 528 14.85 7.89 -15.60
CA THR A 528 14.40 9.26 -15.32
C THR A 528 13.08 9.16 -14.58
N GLY A 529 13.15 9.00 -13.26
CA GLY A 529 11.94 8.93 -12.43
C GLY A 529 12.19 8.35 -11.05
N ARG A 530 11.11 8.26 -10.26
CA ARG A 530 11.13 7.54 -8.98
C ARG A 530 11.46 6.06 -9.24
N PRO A 531 12.36 5.45 -8.46
CA PRO A 531 12.60 4.02 -8.58
C PRO A 531 11.31 3.26 -8.23
N ARG A 532 11.20 1.99 -8.66
CA ARG A 532 10.00 1.16 -8.43
C ARG A 532 10.41 -0.16 -7.79
N HIS A 533 9.49 -0.79 -7.05
CA HIS A 533 9.76 -2.08 -6.46
C HIS A 533 10.11 -3.11 -7.56
N GLY A 534 11.28 -3.73 -7.44
CA GLY A 534 11.93 -4.59 -8.44
C GLY A 534 12.89 -3.87 -9.41
N ILE A 535 12.69 -2.57 -9.63
CA ILE A 535 13.46 -1.74 -10.57
C ILE A 535 14.08 -0.53 -9.83
N GLY A 536 15.32 -0.69 -9.39
CA GLY A 536 16.09 0.32 -8.67
C GLY A 536 15.91 0.31 -7.14
N PHE A 537 14.84 -0.29 -6.62
CA PHE A 537 14.83 -0.82 -5.27
C PHE A 537 14.02 -2.13 -5.20
N CYS A 538 14.10 -2.85 -4.10
CA CYS A 538 13.17 -3.90 -3.73
C CYS A 538 12.82 -3.75 -2.24
N GLN A 539 11.65 -4.26 -1.84
CA GLN A 539 11.11 -4.20 -0.49
C GLN A 539 10.45 -5.52 -0.13
N ILE A 540 10.81 -6.09 1.02
CA ILE A 540 10.19 -7.30 1.52
C ILE A 540 9.69 -7.08 2.96
N ALA A 541 8.62 -7.78 3.31
CA ALA A 541 8.13 -7.87 4.67
C ALA A 541 9.14 -8.62 5.55
N ILE A 542 9.12 -8.32 6.84
CA ILE A 542 9.93 -9.02 7.83
C ILE A 542 9.06 -10.00 8.63
N PRO A 543 9.65 -11.06 9.20
CA PRO A 543 8.93 -11.99 10.06
C PRO A 543 8.45 -11.35 11.37
N LYS A 544 7.43 -11.94 11.99
CA LYS A 544 7.06 -11.70 13.39
C LYS A 544 8.14 -12.23 14.35
N ASP A 545 8.08 -11.80 15.61
CA ASP A 545 9.01 -12.22 16.67
C ASP A 545 10.48 -12.06 16.25
N LEU A 546 10.79 -10.90 15.67
CA LEU A 546 12.14 -10.58 15.24
C LEU A 546 12.85 -9.66 16.25
N PRO A 547 13.70 -10.20 17.15
CA PRO A 547 14.50 -9.40 18.08
C PRO A 547 15.86 -8.97 17.51
N ALA A 548 16.36 -9.67 16.50
CA ALA A 548 17.68 -9.40 15.91
C ALA A 548 17.74 -9.83 14.45
N PHE A 549 18.56 -9.14 13.65
CA PHE A 549 18.81 -9.49 12.25
C PHE A 549 20.20 -9.07 11.78
N THR A 550 20.64 -9.68 10.68
CA THR A 550 21.85 -9.32 9.94
C THR A 550 21.48 -8.88 8.53
N LEU A 551 22.08 -7.78 8.07
CA LEU A 551 21.96 -7.27 6.70
C LEU A 551 23.29 -7.39 5.97
N ARG A 552 23.23 -7.96 4.77
CA ARG A 552 24.36 -8.00 3.85
C ARG A 552 23.93 -7.45 2.50
N VAL A 553 24.87 -6.81 1.80
CA VAL A 553 24.71 -6.42 0.41
C VAL A 553 25.77 -7.11 -0.41
N GLY A 554 25.36 -7.66 -1.54
CA GLY A 554 26.26 -8.13 -2.57
C GLY A 554 25.70 -7.80 -3.95
N GLU A 555 26.41 -8.31 -4.95
CA GLU A 555 25.92 -8.31 -6.33
C GLU A 555 25.39 -9.69 -6.71
N SER A 556 24.35 -9.71 -7.55
CA SER A 556 23.88 -10.98 -8.11
C SER A 556 24.87 -11.47 -9.17
N ALA A 557 25.48 -12.64 -8.92
CA ALA A 557 26.43 -13.27 -9.84
C ALA A 557 25.79 -13.83 -11.14
N LYS A 558 24.45 -13.85 -11.23
CA LYS A 558 23.67 -14.53 -12.29
C LYS A 558 23.14 -13.60 -13.39
N THR A 559 23.39 -12.30 -13.33
CA THR A 559 23.12 -11.41 -14.47
C THR A 559 24.27 -11.54 -15.48
N THR A 560 23.94 -11.98 -16.68
CA THR A 560 24.88 -12.29 -17.79
C THR A 560 25.66 -11.07 -18.29
N ASN A 561 25.28 -9.85 -17.89
CA ASN A 561 25.95 -8.59 -18.24
C ASN A 561 26.60 -7.93 -17.01
N LYS A 562 27.65 -8.56 -16.46
CA LYS A 562 28.51 -7.96 -15.42
C LYS A 562 29.21 -6.66 -15.85
N SER A 563 29.22 -6.32 -17.13
CA SER A 563 30.20 -5.37 -17.68
C SER A 563 29.91 -3.88 -17.46
N ASN A 564 28.72 -3.45 -16.99
CA ASN A 564 28.40 -2.01 -16.88
C ASN A 564 27.44 -1.62 -15.71
N SER A 565 27.08 -2.50 -14.78
CA SER A 565 26.14 -2.17 -13.68
C SER A 565 26.65 -1.05 -12.77
N TRP A 566 27.95 -1.03 -12.49
CA TRP A 566 28.63 0.02 -11.71
C TRP A 566 28.51 1.43 -12.34
N LYS A 567 28.25 1.53 -13.65
CA LYS A 567 27.99 2.81 -14.33
C LYS A 567 26.60 3.36 -14.01
N ILE A 568 25.66 2.51 -13.60
CA ILE A 568 24.28 2.87 -13.26
C ILE A 568 24.13 3.10 -11.75
N SER A 569 24.82 2.30 -10.94
CA SER A 569 24.84 2.38 -9.47
C SER A 569 26.22 2.03 -8.93
N ARG A 570 26.94 3.00 -8.35
CA ARG A 570 28.24 2.73 -7.70
C ARG A 570 28.10 2.03 -6.36
N CYS A 571 26.97 2.21 -5.68
CA CYS A 571 26.67 1.57 -4.40
C CYS A 571 25.39 0.72 -4.50
N GLY A 572 25.42 -0.43 -3.85
CA GLY A 572 24.24 -1.14 -3.38
C GLY A 572 24.03 -0.87 -1.89
N LEU A 573 22.78 -0.64 -1.50
CA LEU A 573 22.40 -0.35 -0.12
C LEU A 573 21.37 -1.38 0.34
N ALA A 574 21.41 -1.77 1.61
CA ALA A 574 20.32 -2.52 2.23
C ALA A 574 20.09 -2.09 3.69
N PHE A 575 18.83 -1.86 4.05
CA PHE A 575 18.43 -1.36 5.35
C PHE A 575 17.00 -1.77 5.70
N LEU A 576 16.69 -1.78 6.99
CA LEU A 576 15.33 -1.84 7.49
C LEU A 576 14.79 -0.42 7.68
N SER A 577 13.54 -0.14 7.32
CA SER A 577 12.93 1.16 7.58
C SER A 577 11.41 1.13 7.64
N ASP A 578 10.83 2.11 8.33
CA ASP A 578 9.40 2.44 8.28
C ASP A 578 8.96 2.73 6.83
N GLN A 579 7.78 2.22 6.46
CA GLN A 579 7.24 2.33 5.11
C GLN A 579 6.96 3.78 4.68
N MET A 580 6.44 4.62 5.58
CA MET A 580 6.14 6.02 5.25
C MET A 580 7.43 6.84 5.12
N TRP A 581 8.41 6.56 5.98
CA TRP A 581 9.75 7.13 5.87
C TRP A 581 10.37 6.79 4.51
N PHE A 582 10.38 5.52 4.10
CA PHE A 582 10.99 5.14 2.82
C PHE A 582 10.23 5.76 1.64
N THR A 583 8.89 5.78 1.68
CA THR A 583 8.07 6.41 0.64
C THR A 583 8.46 7.87 0.41
N SER A 584 8.78 8.60 1.48
CA SER A 584 9.20 10.00 1.42
C SER A 584 10.66 10.17 0.96
N ASN A 585 11.54 9.21 1.28
CA ASN A 585 12.98 9.30 1.03
C ASN A 585 13.48 8.49 -0.17
N ALA A 586 12.64 7.67 -0.82
CA ALA A 586 13.04 6.72 -1.86
C ALA A 586 13.82 7.37 -3.01
N SER A 587 13.37 8.54 -3.48
CA SER A 587 14.05 9.26 -4.58
C SER A 587 15.43 9.76 -4.17
N SER A 588 15.55 10.28 -2.94
CA SER A 588 16.83 10.75 -2.40
C SER A 588 17.82 9.59 -2.25
N ARG A 589 17.37 8.45 -1.72
CA ARG A 589 18.20 7.24 -1.56
C ARG A 589 18.63 6.63 -2.89
N TRP A 590 17.73 6.65 -3.87
CA TRP A 590 18.08 6.26 -5.24
C TRP A 590 19.13 7.19 -5.82
N ASN A 591 18.98 8.50 -5.68
CA ASN A 591 19.93 9.46 -6.25
C ASN A 591 21.31 9.40 -5.57
N SER A 592 21.38 9.10 -4.27
CA SER A 592 22.65 9.00 -3.55
C SER A 592 23.51 7.80 -3.97
N ARG A 593 22.95 6.79 -4.66
CA ARG A 593 23.66 5.53 -5.00
C ARG A 593 24.98 5.71 -5.78
N ASN A 594 25.20 6.89 -6.38
CA ASN A 594 26.40 7.21 -7.14
C ASN A 594 27.43 8.02 -6.32
N ASP A 595 27.05 8.54 -5.15
CA ASP A 595 27.92 9.25 -4.23
C ASP A 595 28.58 8.26 -3.24
N ALA A 596 29.49 7.44 -3.78
CA ALA A 596 30.16 6.40 -3.01
C ALA A 596 30.96 6.98 -1.84
N ASP A 597 31.70 8.06 -2.07
CA ASP A 597 32.52 8.70 -1.04
C ASP A 597 31.65 9.29 0.08
N GLY A 598 30.54 9.96 -0.25
CA GLY A 598 29.60 10.45 0.75
C GLY A 598 29.02 9.32 1.59
N ILE A 599 28.54 8.25 0.95
CA ILE A 599 27.92 7.11 1.64
C ILE A 599 28.92 6.40 2.56
N VAL A 600 30.15 6.15 2.10
CA VAL A 600 31.18 5.45 2.89
C VAL A 600 31.58 6.28 4.12
N ASN A 601 31.66 7.61 4.00
CA ASN A 601 32.11 8.47 5.08
C ASN A 601 31.01 8.83 6.09
N THR A 602 29.76 9.05 5.65
CA THR A 602 28.67 9.50 6.54
C THR A 602 27.78 8.35 7.00
N GLY A 603 27.76 7.24 6.26
CA GLY A 603 26.78 6.18 6.40
C GLY A 603 25.36 6.60 6.04
N ILE A 604 24.45 5.64 6.02
CA ILE A 604 23.02 5.87 5.83
C ILE A 604 22.26 5.36 7.04
N LYS A 605 21.48 6.22 7.69
CA LYS A 605 20.60 5.88 8.80
C LYS A 605 19.14 6.00 8.38
N THR A 606 18.29 5.20 8.99
CA THR A 606 16.86 5.06 8.64
C THR A 606 15.98 5.09 9.88
N SER A 607 14.73 5.52 9.72
CA SER A 607 13.74 5.43 10.79
C SER A 607 13.21 4.00 10.87
N VAL A 608 13.21 3.39 12.06
CA VAL A 608 12.73 2.03 12.30
C VAL A 608 11.73 2.04 13.45
N VAL A 609 10.59 1.36 13.26
CA VAL A 609 9.55 1.24 14.30
C VAL A 609 9.72 -0.07 15.07
N LEU A 610 9.73 -0.01 16.39
CA LEU A 610 9.75 -1.15 17.27
C LEU A 610 8.37 -1.33 17.90
N ASP A 611 7.89 -2.56 17.99
CA ASP A 611 6.77 -2.92 18.84
C ASP A 611 7.30 -3.30 20.22
N TRP A 612 6.82 -2.63 21.25
CA TRP A 612 7.18 -2.92 22.63
C TRP A 612 6.01 -3.60 23.35
N ALA A 613 6.32 -4.55 24.21
CA ALA A 613 5.35 -5.20 25.06
C ALA A 613 6.01 -5.75 26.33
N ILE A 614 5.19 -6.13 27.30
CA ILE A 614 5.65 -6.90 28.46
C ILE A 614 5.74 -8.35 28.00
N ARG A 615 6.97 -8.88 27.91
CA ARG A 615 7.26 -10.14 27.22
C ARG A 615 7.21 -11.35 28.17
N GLU A 616 7.55 -12.51 27.64
CA GLU A 616 7.59 -13.84 28.29
C GLU A 616 6.24 -14.54 28.43
N LYS A 617 5.19 -13.84 28.89
CA LYS A 617 3.86 -14.44 29.15
C LYS A 617 2.83 -13.85 28.20
N ASN A 618 1.87 -14.67 27.76
CA ASN A 618 0.64 -14.12 27.19
C ASN A 618 -0.26 -13.56 28.31
N CYS A 619 -1.30 -12.82 27.93
CA CYS A 619 -2.21 -12.17 28.84
C CYS A 619 -2.85 -13.13 29.86
N LYS A 620 -3.26 -14.32 29.41
CA LYS A 620 -3.90 -15.34 30.24
C LYS A 620 -2.96 -15.92 31.29
N GLU A 621 -1.70 -16.10 30.95
CA GLU A 621 -0.64 -16.52 31.88
C GLU A 621 -0.27 -15.40 32.84
N ALA A 622 -0.11 -14.18 32.32
CA ALA A 622 0.29 -13.01 33.07
C ALA A 622 -0.73 -12.66 34.18
N GLN A 623 -2.03 -12.75 33.90
CA GLN A 623 -3.10 -12.51 34.89
C GLN A 623 -3.05 -13.44 36.12
N ARG A 624 -2.37 -14.58 36.02
CA ARG A 624 -2.20 -15.55 37.11
C ARG A 624 -0.87 -15.41 37.82
N ALA A 625 0.02 -14.56 37.32
CA ALA A 625 1.37 -14.40 37.81
C ALA A 625 1.46 -13.23 38.80
N ASN A 626 2.38 -13.35 39.75
CA ASN A 626 2.57 -12.33 40.80
C ASN A 626 3.19 -11.03 40.27
N ASP A 627 3.77 -11.07 39.07
CA ASP A 627 4.42 -9.96 38.36
C ASP A 627 3.50 -9.34 37.28
N TYR A 628 2.18 -9.55 37.37
CA TYR A 628 1.22 -8.94 36.45
C TYR A 628 1.30 -7.42 36.47
N ALA A 629 1.51 -6.81 35.31
CA ALA A 629 1.85 -5.40 35.22
C ALA A 629 0.66 -4.46 35.03
N CYS A 630 -0.53 -4.96 34.65
CA CYS A 630 -1.66 -4.09 34.39
C CYS A 630 -2.33 -3.64 35.70
N GLY A 631 -2.60 -2.34 35.80
CA GLY A 631 -3.28 -1.71 36.93
C GLY A 631 -4.78 -1.96 36.98
N LYS A 632 -5.48 -1.37 37.96
CA LYS A 632 -6.94 -1.47 38.07
C LYS A 632 -7.65 -0.71 36.93
N ASN A 633 -8.85 -1.16 36.56
CA ASN A 633 -9.65 -0.61 35.45
C ASN A 633 -8.96 -0.67 34.08
N THR A 634 -8.15 -1.70 33.88
CA THR A 634 -7.46 -1.97 32.63
C THR A 634 -7.97 -3.26 32.00
N ASN A 635 -7.77 -3.38 30.70
CA ASN A 635 -7.82 -4.63 29.98
C ASN A 635 -6.40 -5.01 29.52
N CYS A 636 -6.14 -6.30 29.48
CA CYS A 636 -4.89 -6.85 28.98
C CYS A 636 -5.15 -7.49 27.61
N THR A 637 -4.23 -7.25 26.68
CA THR A 637 -4.31 -7.76 25.30
C THR A 637 -2.99 -8.36 24.90
N ASP A 638 -3.03 -9.54 24.27
CA ASP A 638 -1.84 -10.18 23.73
C ASP A 638 -1.16 -9.28 22.67
N SER A 639 0.17 -9.28 22.67
CA SER A 639 0.97 -8.59 21.67
C SER A 639 0.70 -9.18 20.30
N THR A 640 0.47 -8.34 19.30
CA THR A 640 0.27 -8.79 17.90
C THR A 640 1.54 -9.29 17.24
N ASN A 641 2.70 -8.97 17.83
CA ASN A 641 4.04 -9.33 17.39
C ASN A 641 4.70 -10.16 18.50
N ASP A 642 4.16 -11.36 18.72
CA ASP A 642 4.44 -12.32 19.81
C ASP A 642 5.91 -12.39 20.29
N PRO A 643 6.16 -12.88 21.52
CA PRO A 643 5.21 -13.19 22.60
C PRO A 643 4.96 -11.95 23.49
N GLY A 644 3.94 -11.92 24.34
CA GLY A 644 3.79 -10.87 25.36
C GLY A 644 2.39 -10.24 25.42
N TYR A 645 2.23 -9.20 26.24
CA TYR A 645 0.97 -8.48 26.39
C TYR A 645 1.17 -6.98 26.66
N ASN A 646 0.13 -6.20 26.36
CA ASN A 646 0.01 -4.78 26.66
C ASN A 646 -1.23 -4.50 27.53
N CYS A 647 -1.19 -3.39 28.26
CA CYS A 647 -2.24 -2.96 29.16
C CYS A 647 -2.90 -1.70 28.60
N HIS A 648 -4.23 -1.67 28.59
CA HIS A 648 -5.02 -0.53 28.12
C HIS A 648 -6.09 -0.17 29.13
N CYS A 649 -6.44 1.11 29.27
CA CYS A 649 -7.59 1.47 30.10
C CYS A 649 -8.88 0.92 29.52
N LEU A 650 -9.81 0.51 30.39
CA LEU A 650 -11.16 0.11 29.97
C LEU A 650 -11.90 1.29 29.30
N ASN A 651 -12.88 0.96 28.45
CA ASN A 651 -13.74 1.97 27.83
C ASN A 651 -14.41 2.85 28.91
N GLY A 652 -14.32 4.17 28.73
CA GLY A 652 -14.79 5.15 29.72
C GLY A 652 -13.74 5.53 30.77
N TYR A 653 -12.53 4.96 30.71
CA TYR A 653 -11.38 5.35 31.53
C TYR A 653 -10.26 5.95 30.67
N HIS A 654 -9.41 6.78 31.27
CA HIS A 654 -8.17 7.33 30.72
C HIS A 654 -7.11 7.35 31.83
N GLY A 655 -5.83 7.42 31.51
CA GLY A 655 -4.77 7.32 32.52
C GLY A 655 -3.63 6.39 32.12
N ILE A 656 -2.76 6.09 33.09
CA ILE A 656 -1.62 5.19 32.91
C ILE A 656 -2.04 3.75 33.28
N PRO A 657 -2.11 2.81 32.32
CA PRO A 657 -2.63 1.45 32.57
C PRO A 657 -1.63 0.52 33.28
N TYR A 658 -0.39 0.95 33.50
CA TYR A 658 0.67 0.12 34.07
C TYR A 658 1.00 0.46 35.53
N LEU A 659 0.25 1.37 36.18
CA LEU A 659 0.48 1.73 37.59
C LEU A 659 -0.13 0.68 38.54
N PRO A 660 0.66 0.03 39.42
CA PRO A 660 0.15 -0.90 40.42
C PRO A 660 -0.62 -0.18 41.56
N MET A 661 -1.47 -0.92 42.27
CA MET A 661 -2.12 -0.49 43.52
C MET A 661 -1.42 -1.15 44.70
N ASP A 662 -1.04 -0.39 45.73
CA ASP A 662 -0.65 -0.99 47.00
C ASP A 662 -1.90 -1.38 47.81
N ALA A 663 -1.73 -2.32 48.75
CA ALA A 663 -2.79 -2.93 49.59
C ALA A 663 -3.61 -1.95 50.47
N LYS A 664 -3.42 -0.63 50.32
CA LYS A 664 -4.11 0.45 51.04
C LYS A 664 -4.91 1.40 50.15
N ASN A 665 -5.15 1.09 48.87
CA ASN A 665 -5.74 2.03 47.90
C ASN A 665 -4.96 3.36 47.81
N SER A 666 -3.64 3.30 48.02
CA SER A 666 -2.71 4.44 47.92
C SER A 666 -1.59 4.04 46.96
N TYR A 667 -1.14 4.97 46.13
CA TYR A 667 0.00 4.75 45.23
C TYR A 667 1.30 5.00 46.02
N GLY A 668 2.39 4.32 45.64
CA GLY A 668 3.63 4.08 46.41
C GLY A 668 4.47 5.26 46.96
N ASP A 669 3.90 6.45 47.15
CA ASP A 669 4.47 7.55 47.92
C ASP A 669 3.49 8.09 49.00
N GLY A 670 2.30 7.50 49.14
CA GLY A 670 1.27 7.98 50.05
C GLY A 670 0.52 9.24 49.57
N ARG A 671 0.72 9.68 48.31
CA ARG A 671 -0.04 10.76 47.68
C ARG A 671 -1.15 10.22 46.77
N LYS A 672 -2.24 10.99 46.66
CA LYS A 672 -3.44 10.65 45.88
C LYS A 672 -3.30 10.95 44.37
N ASP A 673 -2.11 11.32 43.91
CA ASP A 673 -1.96 12.05 42.66
C ASP A 673 -1.48 11.18 41.49
N GLY A 674 -1.01 9.95 41.75
CA GLY A 674 -0.66 8.97 40.70
C GLY A 674 -1.89 8.25 40.16
N GLN A 675 -2.71 8.90 39.35
CA GLN A 675 -3.96 8.29 38.88
C GLN A 675 -3.66 7.23 37.80
N GLY A 676 -3.89 5.94 38.14
CA GLY A 676 -4.01 4.87 37.13
C GLY A 676 -5.22 5.13 36.22
N CYS A 677 -5.78 4.11 35.57
CA CYS A 677 -6.97 4.33 34.75
C CYS A 677 -8.16 4.87 35.57
N ILE A 678 -8.52 6.14 35.33
CA ILE A 678 -9.58 6.92 35.97
C ILE A 678 -10.74 7.17 35.02
N ALA A 679 -11.95 7.20 35.56
CA ALA A 679 -13.15 7.42 34.77
C ALA A 679 -13.09 8.78 34.09
N LYS A 680 -13.34 8.84 32.78
CA LYS A 680 -13.53 10.08 32.05
C LYS A 680 -14.68 10.82 32.73
N SER A 681 -14.42 12.01 33.29
CA SER A 681 -15.49 12.82 33.87
C SER A 681 -16.54 13.06 32.80
N LYS A 682 -17.81 12.72 33.06
CA LYS A 682 -18.90 13.18 32.21
C LYS A 682 -18.76 14.70 32.11
N ALA A 683 -18.42 15.22 30.94
CA ALA A 683 -18.62 16.63 30.67
C ALA A 683 -20.10 16.88 30.95
N PHE A 684 -20.40 17.62 32.02
CA PHE A 684 -21.76 18.11 32.22
C PHE A 684 -22.04 19.00 31.02
N SER A 685 -22.91 18.52 30.13
CA SER A 685 -23.56 19.38 29.16
C SER A 685 -24.25 20.47 29.97
N VAL A 686 -23.74 21.70 29.86
CA VAL A 686 -24.48 22.87 30.30
C VAL A 686 -25.72 22.92 29.42
N ILE A 687 -26.83 22.38 29.92
CA ILE A 687 -28.14 22.53 29.30
C ILE A 687 -28.48 24.02 29.41
N LYS A 688 -28.16 24.78 28.37
CA LYS A 688 -28.77 26.08 28.14
C LYS A 688 -30.18 25.86 27.59
N SER A 689 -31.13 26.35 28.38
CA SER A 689 -32.46 26.86 28.01
C SER A 689 -33.64 25.90 27.91
N ARG A 690 -34.62 26.15 28.79
CA ARG A 690 -36.04 26.51 28.55
C ARG A 690 -36.79 26.14 29.85
N LYS A 691 -37.70 26.91 30.44
CA LYS A 691 -38.44 28.11 30.07
C LYS A 691 -39.05 28.61 31.40
N TRP A 692 -39.00 29.90 31.68
CA TRP A 692 -39.80 30.51 32.75
C TRP A 692 -41.21 30.76 32.22
N GLU A 693 -42.24 30.15 32.82
CA GLU A 693 -43.62 30.61 32.72
C GLU A 693 -44.22 30.74 34.13
N ARG A 694 -44.26 32.01 34.56
CA ARG A 694 -45.13 32.73 35.52
C ARG A 694 -45.95 31.92 36.54
N GLU A 695 -45.71 32.23 37.82
CA GLU A 695 -46.80 32.53 38.78
C GLU A 695 -46.48 33.78 39.61
N VAL A 696 -47.55 34.45 40.00
CA VAL A 696 -47.69 35.85 40.43
C VAL A 696 -47.55 35.97 41.95
N CYS A 697 -46.94 37.05 42.48
CA CYS A 697 -47.54 37.89 43.55
C CYS A 697 -46.65 39.07 44.02
N VAL A 698 -47.27 40.27 43.89
CA VAL A 698 -47.34 41.41 44.83
C VAL A 698 -46.06 42.15 45.27
N LEU A 699 -45.97 43.40 44.82
CA LEU A 699 -45.11 44.47 45.31
C LEU A 699 -45.60 45.01 46.67
N ARG A 700 -44.69 45.15 47.65
CA ARG A 700 -44.59 46.32 48.54
C ARG A 700 -43.10 46.62 48.90
N PRO A 701 -42.70 47.90 49.01
CA PRO A 701 -41.32 48.34 49.22
C PRO A 701 -41.02 48.69 50.68
N LEU A 702 -39.71 48.79 51.03
CA LEU A 702 -39.02 49.46 52.19
C LEU A 702 -37.80 48.57 52.58
N GLU A 703 -36.60 49.02 52.92
CA GLU A 703 -36.03 50.33 53.21
C GLU A 703 -34.48 50.22 53.14
N ILE A 704 -33.81 51.36 53.00
CA ILE A 704 -32.36 51.53 52.86
C ILE A 704 -31.65 51.27 54.20
N SER A 705 -30.49 50.61 54.18
CA SER A 705 -29.44 50.91 55.17
C SER A 705 -28.06 50.99 54.51
N SER A 706 -27.37 52.06 54.86
CA SER A 706 -26.14 52.60 54.31
C SER A 706 -24.88 51.96 54.90
N GLY A 707 -23.83 51.81 54.09
CA GLY A 707 -22.45 51.62 54.55
C GLY A 707 -21.47 51.92 53.41
N LYS A 708 -20.68 52.98 53.57
CA LYS A 708 -19.74 53.57 52.60
C LYS A 708 -18.38 52.86 52.58
N ASP A 709 -17.63 53.18 51.51
CA ASP A 709 -16.15 53.25 51.32
C ASP A 709 -15.67 52.38 50.14
N VAL A 710 -15.52 52.88 48.91
CA VAL A 710 -14.56 53.85 48.31
C VAL A 710 -13.10 53.39 48.29
N ALA A 711 -12.65 52.87 47.13
CA ALA A 711 -11.36 53.17 46.44
C ALA A 711 -11.32 52.34 45.11
N ARG A 712 -11.41 52.93 43.90
CA ARG A 712 -10.33 53.41 42.98
C ARG A 712 -9.12 52.44 42.90
N HIS A 713 -8.54 52.01 41.77
CA HIS A 713 -8.47 52.47 40.37
C HIS A 713 -8.11 51.25 39.48
N ARG A 714 -8.76 51.05 38.31
CA ARG A 714 -8.23 51.33 36.95
C ARG A 714 -6.73 51.04 36.74
N GLN A 715 -6.42 50.06 35.87
CA GLN A 715 -5.58 50.31 34.70
C GLN A 715 -5.90 49.31 33.57
N ARG A 716 -6.21 49.90 32.41
CA ARG A 716 -6.18 49.35 31.05
C ARG A 716 -4.78 49.57 30.50
N THR A 717 -4.30 48.64 29.67
CA THR A 717 -3.51 48.85 28.44
C THR A 717 -3.30 47.46 27.84
N ASP A 718 -4.05 47.06 26.83
CA ASP A 718 -3.87 47.32 25.39
C ASP A 718 -2.84 46.39 24.71
N PHE A 719 -3.39 45.74 23.68
CA PHE A 719 -2.83 44.98 22.57
C PHE A 719 -1.39 45.32 22.14
N ALA A 720 -0.63 44.29 21.72
CA ALA A 720 -0.24 44.10 20.32
C ALA A 720 0.55 42.79 20.08
N LEU A 721 0.14 42.10 19.00
CA LEU A 721 0.77 41.03 18.21
C LEU A 721 0.88 39.62 18.81
#